data_AF-A0A7C4LRW7-F1
#
_entry.id   AF-A0A7C4LRW7-F1
#
_cell.length_a   1.000
_cell.length_b   1.000
_cell.length_c   1.000
_cell.angle_alpha   90.00
_cell.angle_beta   90.00
_cell.angle_gamma   90.00
#
_symmetry.space_group_name_H-M   'P 1'
#
loop_
_entity.id
_entity.type
_entity.pdbx_description
1 polymer ?
#
loop_
_entity_poly.entity_id
_entity_poly.type
_entity_poly.pdbx_seq_one_letter_code
_entity_poly.pdbx_strand_id
1 'polypeptide(L)'
;MRLFIKSNRTQPLRAIPPLLLSAAKRRFPSREGVGGKSVAEKATRCGFESMLPLLMSAWDRRHAPPHPALSPQGGRETGVWPNLGLTAQGGRGKTPPMVTNGVLHPGDHTVSAVLKTAAIMGLLVVWLAFPAFAQDQPDYAAMLKTLDAPKALALAQAGEPAAIFLIQGLQQGGQKAQLCAWALSQHPQPQTAKALRELLWKVDQVAGYYAARALGKMPSAENAAALAALLPDEAKGFWELSSGSVGRLTDVENRGKRVAAPAEHWMPNLRVAYAAMEALGDQGGDVAAATLLRALENDQYLIRYGAARALGRLRHAPAKEALGLLAARDPVLLVRRAAERAIAQIRGEPPPPAPPAPALPPAIAFIKTKNRSESNLGFRDSYFFPKTPKYASGENLYTLTPPRPDGKLKNLTGLTNGEVQGLEVSPDGARLLFAMRRDSRTDGFHIFEINADGSGLRQLTSGNCNDVDPNYLPDGRIAFCSDRAGYQEYYHQERSRVLYVMEPDGRNVQQITFNPNQDYDPLPLRDGRILYTSYRFYAQDGHVGPLPGEHLGLSRIETVLRACNPDGSADHLFYGSMRGSFYSPLRPMPFSDQRSGWHPRGYHVGVTISQPRELPDGSIVCISPAGLTVVDPLRVPLDCELPVFPEVVNLAGGEEVYIHNYDHFNPVGRYTSPYPAGDGWVWVAHAPWHDLRPNAYGLYLFNLQTREQRLVYDDPQMSDVDPAPLAPRPPALARASVLNPKAPASGFIYCNSVFNSDLPFDRARVRFVRVLEGVQMGLSIAANAAFRTRLLGTVPVHPDGSFYVEVPADTPIRFELLDADGKMLVHETEFNFVRGGETKGCAGCHESRKSSLPNLRPQALDHPAASALRQPGDLIYMGQTSRPYNRIYRD
;
A
#
# COMPACT_ATOMS: atom_id res chain seq x y z
N MET A 1 -28.04 28.34 19.60
CA MET A 1 -28.82 29.60 19.67
C MET A 1 -27.85 30.79 19.78
N ARG A 2 -28.29 32.06 19.76
CA ARG A 2 -27.46 33.25 19.47
C ARG A 2 -26.97 34.04 20.71
N LEU A 3 -25.74 34.58 20.59
CA LEU A 3 -25.22 35.89 21.07
C LEU A 3 -25.02 36.23 22.59
N PHE A 4 -23.78 36.64 22.92
CA PHE A 4 -23.36 37.72 23.86
C PHE A 4 -23.61 37.47 25.38
N ILE A 5 -22.97 38.12 26.39
CA ILE A 5 -22.03 39.26 26.55
C ILE A 5 -21.09 38.89 27.76
N LYS A 6 -19.75 39.08 27.82
CA LYS A 6 -18.85 40.27 27.75
C LYS A 6 -18.58 40.99 29.10
N SER A 7 -17.57 40.55 29.86
CA SER A 7 -16.67 41.41 30.67
C SER A 7 -15.53 40.58 31.33
N ASN A 8 -14.57 41.18 32.05
CA ASN A 8 -13.33 41.85 31.64
C ASN A 8 -12.53 42.13 32.93
N ARG A 9 -11.27 41.65 33.04
CA ARG A 9 -10.16 42.11 33.95
C ARG A 9 -10.49 42.49 35.43
N THR A 10 -9.82 41.93 36.44
CA THR A 10 -8.55 42.52 36.93
C THR A 10 -7.54 41.54 37.58
N GLN A 11 -6.32 42.06 37.70
CA GLN A 11 -4.98 41.52 38.05
C GLN A 11 -4.76 40.79 39.40
N PRO A 12 -3.53 40.26 39.68
CA PRO A 12 -3.31 39.15 40.63
C PRO A 12 -2.78 39.55 42.02
N LEU A 13 -2.71 38.57 42.92
CA LEU A 13 -1.92 38.61 44.16
C LEU A 13 -0.67 37.73 44.09
N ARG A 14 0.32 38.04 44.93
CA ARG A 14 1.69 37.48 44.91
C ARG A 14 1.85 36.24 45.82
N ALA A 15 2.88 35.46 45.54
CA ALA A 15 3.24 34.25 46.30
C ALA A 15 3.94 34.55 47.64
N ILE A 16 3.85 33.57 48.56
CA ILE A 16 4.72 33.36 49.73
C ILE A 16 5.15 31.87 49.71
N PRO A 17 6.38 31.49 50.13
CA PRO A 17 7.07 30.28 49.65
C PRO A 17 7.06 29.10 50.68
N PRO A 18 7.78 27.98 50.47
CA PRO A 18 7.39 26.67 51.03
C PRO A 18 8.11 26.25 52.33
N LEU A 19 7.65 25.13 52.92
CA LEU A 19 8.32 24.38 53.99
C LEU A 19 8.61 22.93 53.57
N LEU A 20 9.57 22.30 54.26
CA LEU A 20 10.34 21.13 53.82
C LEU A 20 10.15 19.89 54.73
N LEU A 21 10.80 18.79 54.32
CA LEU A 21 11.29 17.65 55.12
C LEU A 21 10.34 16.48 55.50
N SER A 22 10.38 15.49 54.60
CA SER A 22 10.99 14.16 54.82
C SER A 22 10.26 13.00 55.52
N ALA A 23 10.05 11.95 54.71
CA ALA A 23 10.58 10.58 54.86
C ALA A 23 10.16 9.66 56.03
N ALA A 24 9.55 8.52 55.66
CA ALA A 24 9.78 7.22 56.32
C ALA A 24 9.66 6.05 55.31
N LYS A 25 10.54 5.05 55.41
CA LYS A 25 10.44 3.74 54.73
C LYS A 25 10.10 2.65 55.74
N ARG A 26 9.31 1.63 55.37
CA ARG A 26 9.42 0.22 55.87
C ARG A 26 8.67 -0.76 54.96
N ARG A 27 8.76 -2.06 55.24
CA ARG A 27 8.54 -3.20 54.33
C ARG A 27 7.59 -4.26 54.93
N PHE A 28 6.66 -4.79 54.11
CA PHE A 28 6.13 -6.19 54.09
C PHE A 28 5.52 -6.76 55.42
N PRO A 29 4.88 -7.96 55.49
CA PRO A 29 4.75 -9.05 54.51
C PRO A 29 3.29 -9.54 54.23
N SER A 30 3.13 -10.79 53.79
CA SER A 30 1.92 -11.42 53.23
C SER A 30 1.36 -12.60 54.04
N ARG A 31 0.03 -12.84 53.93
CA ARG A 31 -0.73 -14.12 53.94
C ARG A 31 -2.22 -13.79 53.74
N GLU A 32 -2.94 -14.36 52.78
CA GLU A 32 -3.63 -15.67 52.80
C GLU A 32 -4.69 -15.84 53.91
N GLY A 33 -5.96 -16.04 53.53
CA GLY A 33 -7.11 -16.27 54.42
C GLY A 33 -8.43 -16.37 53.63
N VAL A 34 -8.97 -17.59 53.49
CA VAL A 34 -10.04 -17.95 52.53
C VAL A 34 -11.46 -17.53 52.96
N GLY A 35 -12.29 -17.10 51.99
CA GLY A 35 -13.77 -17.03 52.07
C GLY A 35 -14.35 -15.73 51.48
N GLY A 36 -15.42 -15.71 50.67
CA GLY A 36 -16.26 -16.78 50.12
C GLY A 36 -17.21 -16.24 49.01
N LYS A 37 -17.94 -17.13 48.34
CA LYS A 37 -18.94 -16.85 47.28
C LYS A 37 -20.21 -16.17 47.86
N SER A 38 -21.06 -15.41 47.15
CA SER A 38 -21.09 -14.84 45.78
C SER A 38 -22.39 -14.03 45.54
N VAL A 39 -22.59 -13.49 44.31
CA VAL A 39 -23.85 -12.94 43.74
C VAL A 39 -24.22 -11.50 44.16
N ALA A 40 -24.88 -10.78 43.25
CA ALA A 40 -25.33 -9.40 43.37
C ALA A 40 -26.78 -9.25 42.89
N GLU A 41 -27.52 -8.26 43.40
CA GLU A 41 -28.40 -7.39 42.59
C GLU A 41 -29.03 -6.22 43.39
N LYS A 42 -29.34 -5.14 42.65
CA LYS A 42 -30.42 -4.13 42.85
C LYS A 42 -30.57 -3.38 44.20
N ALA A 43 -30.35 -2.07 44.14
CA ALA A 43 -31.19 -1.07 44.82
C ALA A 43 -31.34 0.24 44.01
N THR A 44 -32.61 0.62 43.79
CA THR A 44 -33.27 1.89 43.38
C THR A 44 -32.47 3.21 43.27
N ARG A 45 -32.67 4.10 42.26
CA ARG A 45 -33.85 4.90 41.80
C ARG A 45 -34.28 6.07 42.72
N CYS A 46 -34.33 7.30 42.17
CA CYS A 46 -35.44 8.28 42.28
C CYS A 46 -35.18 9.58 41.47
N GLY A 47 -36.24 10.26 40.98
CA GLY A 47 -36.16 11.56 40.28
C GLY A 47 -37.32 11.86 39.30
N PHE A 48 -38.18 12.84 39.64
CA PHE A 48 -39.39 13.34 38.96
C PHE A 48 -39.18 13.73 37.46
N GLU A 49 -40.12 13.55 36.50
CA GLU A 49 -41.46 14.17 36.30
C GLU A 49 -41.44 15.70 36.01
N SER A 50 -42.24 16.30 35.12
CA SER A 50 -43.28 15.83 34.15
C SER A 50 -43.60 16.92 33.09
N MET A 51 -44.32 16.61 31.97
CA MET A 51 -45.31 17.50 31.29
C MET A 51 -45.98 16.90 30.01
N LEU A 52 -47.23 16.44 30.18
CA LEU A 52 -48.44 16.43 29.28
C LEU A 52 -48.43 15.94 27.79
N PRO A 53 -49.63 15.60 27.20
CA PRO A 53 -49.76 14.70 26.03
C PRO A 53 -50.72 15.19 24.90
N LEU A 54 -51.00 14.34 23.89
CA LEU A 54 -52.35 14.00 23.34
C LEU A 54 -52.32 13.34 21.94
N LEU A 55 -52.82 12.10 21.81
CA LEU A 55 -54.06 11.75 21.05
C LEU A 55 -54.31 10.22 20.98
N MET A 56 -55.59 9.87 20.78
CA MET A 56 -56.11 8.51 20.49
C MET A 56 -56.27 8.34 18.96
N SER A 57 -56.60 7.22 18.32
CA SER A 57 -57.03 5.85 18.69
C SER A 57 -56.43 4.86 17.63
N ALA A 58 -56.68 3.55 17.54
CA ALA A 58 -57.81 2.70 17.98
C ALA A 58 -57.38 1.25 18.30
N TRP A 59 -58.40 0.40 18.50
CA TRP A 59 -58.36 -0.90 19.20
C TRP A 59 -58.85 -2.00 18.26
N ASP A 60 -58.10 -3.10 18.10
CA ASP A 60 -58.72 -4.41 18.30
C ASP A 60 -57.76 -5.48 18.87
N ARG A 61 -58.33 -6.46 19.58
CA ARG A 61 -57.66 -7.59 20.22
C ARG A 61 -58.39 -8.88 19.85
N ARG A 62 -57.64 -9.97 19.60
CA ARG A 62 -58.06 -11.29 20.09
C ARG A 62 -56.92 -12.31 20.21
N HIS A 63 -56.36 -12.38 21.42
CA HIS A 63 -55.86 -13.54 22.20
C HIS A 63 -54.98 -14.66 21.56
N ALA A 64 -54.20 -15.34 22.40
CA ALA A 64 -53.13 -16.29 22.06
C ALA A 64 -52.97 -17.37 23.18
N PRO A 65 -51.91 -18.23 23.21
CA PRO A 65 -51.23 -18.91 22.10
C PRO A 65 -51.60 -20.41 22.08
N PRO A 66 -50.97 -21.42 22.77
CA PRO A 66 -49.69 -21.51 23.51
C PRO A 66 -48.58 -22.32 22.76
N HIS A 67 -47.49 -22.64 23.47
CA HIS A 67 -46.40 -23.61 23.17
C HIS A 67 -46.22 -24.52 24.43
N PRO A 68 -45.35 -25.58 24.52
CA PRO A 68 -44.01 -25.72 23.94
C PRO A 68 -43.60 -27.15 23.46
N ALA A 69 -42.30 -27.35 23.21
CA ALA A 69 -41.67 -28.60 22.76
C ALA A 69 -40.88 -29.31 23.88
N LEU A 70 -40.39 -30.53 23.61
CA LEU A 70 -39.12 -31.08 24.15
C LEU A 70 -38.68 -32.35 23.39
N SER A 71 -37.37 -32.66 23.44
CA SER A 71 -36.75 -33.93 22.99
C SER A 71 -36.27 -34.74 24.23
N PRO A 72 -35.89 -36.03 24.11
CA PRO A 72 -34.47 -36.36 23.80
C PRO A 72 -34.15 -37.74 23.15
N GLN A 73 -32.91 -37.85 22.66
CA GLN A 73 -31.95 -39.00 22.64
C GLN A 73 -32.40 -40.50 22.60
N GLY A 74 -31.70 -41.30 21.76
CA GLY A 74 -31.18 -42.63 22.13
C GLY A 74 -31.44 -43.82 21.18
N GLY A 75 -30.46 -44.74 21.04
CA GLY A 75 -30.66 -46.10 20.49
C GLY A 75 -29.86 -46.47 19.21
N ARG A 76 -29.51 -47.76 19.07
CA ARG A 76 -28.82 -48.41 17.91
C ARG A 76 -29.29 -49.87 17.75
N GLU A 77 -28.77 -50.55 16.72
CA GLU A 77 -28.77 -52.03 16.48
C GLU A 77 -30.07 -52.62 15.88
N THR A 78 -30.07 -53.61 14.97
CA THR A 78 -29.06 -54.36 14.13
C THR A 78 -29.79 -54.84 12.84
N GLY A 79 -29.20 -55.42 11.77
CA GLY A 79 -27.83 -55.82 11.40
C GLY A 79 -27.73 -56.03 9.86
N VAL A 80 -26.55 -55.94 9.23
CA VAL A 80 -25.62 -57.06 8.88
C VAL A 80 -26.00 -57.89 7.63
N TRP A 81 -25.48 -57.47 6.45
CA TRP A 81 -24.50 -58.15 5.53
C TRP A 81 -24.59 -59.69 5.25
N PRO A 82 -23.96 -60.26 4.16
CA PRO A 82 -23.10 -59.65 3.12
C PRO A 82 -23.24 -60.14 1.63
N ASN A 83 -22.40 -59.52 0.77
CA ASN A 83 -21.52 -60.11 -0.27
C ASN A 83 -21.81 -60.03 -1.79
N LEU A 84 -20.71 -59.82 -2.53
CA LEU A 84 -20.55 -59.89 -3.99
C LEU A 84 -19.95 -61.24 -4.43
N GLY A 85 -20.06 -61.55 -5.73
CA GLY A 85 -19.30 -62.63 -6.37
C GLY A 85 -19.07 -62.36 -7.87
N LEU A 86 -17.82 -62.42 -8.31
CA LEU A 86 -17.40 -62.35 -9.73
C LEU A 86 -17.19 -63.75 -10.29
N THR A 87 -17.68 -64.03 -11.50
CA THR A 87 -17.07 -65.00 -12.44
C THR A 87 -17.45 -64.66 -13.88
N ALA A 88 -16.61 -65.06 -14.83
CA ALA A 88 -16.87 -64.99 -16.26
C ALA A 88 -16.39 -66.27 -16.95
N GLN A 89 -17.09 -66.74 -18.00
CA GLN A 89 -16.51 -67.46 -19.14
C GLN A 89 -17.55 -67.86 -20.21
N GLY A 90 -17.14 -67.79 -21.48
CA GLY A 90 -17.74 -68.51 -22.62
C GLY A 90 -19.05 -67.96 -23.21
N GLY A 91 -19.28 -68.00 -24.53
CA GLY A 91 -18.37 -68.33 -25.63
C GLY A 91 -19.08 -68.81 -26.90
N ARG A 92 -18.57 -68.43 -28.09
CA ARG A 92 -19.09 -68.71 -29.46
C ARG A 92 -20.38 -67.93 -29.80
N GLY A 93 -20.59 -67.35 -31.00
CA GLY A 93 -19.65 -67.03 -32.09
C GLY A 93 -20.18 -67.34 -33.51
N LYS A 94 -20.35 -66.30 -34.35
CA LYS A 94 -20.33 -66.31 -35.84
C LYS A 94 -20.37 -64.88 -36.41
N THR A 95 -19.72 -64.65 -37.56
CA THR A 95 -19.48 -63.35 -38.25
C THR A 95 -19.25 -63.58 -39.76
N PRO A 96 -18.99 -62.55 -40.61
CA PRO A 96 -19.56 -61.20 -40.71
C PRO A 96 -20.58 -61.22 -41.89
N PRO A 97 -20.47 -60.60 -43.11
CA PRO A 97 -19.83 -59.36 -43.64
C PRO A 97 -20.84 -58.17 -43.65
N MET A 98 -20.73 -56.96 -44.25
CA MET A 98 -19.89 -56.28 -45.29
C MET A 98 -20.16 -56.71 -46.76
N VAL A 99 -19.93 -55.94 -47.84
CA VAL A 99 -19.50 -54.52 -48.11
C VAL A 99 -20.55 -53.91 -49.11
N THR A 100 -20.66 -52.61 -49.46
CA THR A 100 -19.84 -51.77 -50.40
C THR A 100 -20.43 -50.33 -50.52
N ASN A 101 -19.67 -49.38 -51.10
CA ASN A 101 -20.09 -47.97 -51.34
C ASN A 101 -20.75 -47.73 -52.73
N GLY A 102 -21.55 -46.67 -52.88
CA GLY A 102 -22.13 -46.20 -54.16
C GLY A 102 -22.72 -44.78 -54.09
N VAL A 103 -23.09 -44.20 -55.25
CA VAL A 103 -22.63 -42.84 -55.62
C VAL A 103 -23.48 -42.15 -56.71
N LEU A 104 -23.71 -40.83 -56.52
CA LEU A 104 -24.06 -39.71 -57.43
C LEU A 104 -24.90 -39.91 -58.74
N HIS A 105 -26.09 -39.27 -58.75
CA HIS A 105 -26.66 -38.39 -59.83
C HIS A 105 -27.04 -38.95 -61.25
N PRO A 106 -27.75 -38.20 -62.13
CA PRO A 106 -28.94 -37.31 -61.95
C PRO A 106 -30.02 -37.41 -63.09
N GLY A 107 -31.10 -36.60 -63.02
CA GLY A 107 -31.93 -36.16 -64.17
C GLY A 107 -33.30 -36.86 -64.37
N ASP A 108 -34.24 -36.35 -65.19
CA ASP A 108 -34.49 -34.95 -65.59
C ASP A 108 -35.89 -34.74 -66.26
N HIS A 109 -36.49 -33.54 -66.13
CA HIS A 109 -37.59 -32.95 -66.95
C HIS A 109 -38.97 -33.72 -67.00
N THR A 110 -40.16 -33.20 -67.42
CA THR A 110 -40.64 -31.92 -68.02
C THR A 110 -42.18 -31.71 -67.78
N VAL A 111 -42.65 -30.45 -67.67
CA VAL A 111 -43.83 -29.76 -68.33
C VAL A 111 -45.11 -30.60 -68.68
N SER A 112 -46.38 -30.17 -68.48
CA SER A 112 -47.00 -28.81 -68.42
C SER A 112 -48.27 -28.71 -67.52
N ALA A 113 -48.84 -27.50 -67.41
CA ALA A 113 -49.94 -27.12 -66.52
C ALA A 113 -51.35 -27.06 -67.17
N VAL A 114 -52.39 -27.10 -66.32
CA VAL A 114 -53.66 -26.37 -66.50
C VAL A 114 -54.06 -25.74 -65.15
N LEU A 115 -54.53 -24.49 -65.14
CA LEU A 115 -54.97 -23.79 -63.92
C LEU A 115 -56.45 -24.09 -63.59
N LYS A 116 -56.79 -24.19 -62.30
CA LYS A 116 -57.68 -23.21 -61.61
C LYS A 116 -57.79 -23.39 -60.09
N THR A 117 -57.49 -22.30 -59.40
CA THR A 117 -57.85 -21.86 -58.04
C THR A 117 -59.03 -22.55 -57.33
N ALA A 118 -58.77 -23.14 -56.15
CA ALA A 118 -59.60 -23.03 -54.91
C ALA A 118 -59.05 -23.88 -53.73
N ALA A 119 -57.85 -23.59 -53.20
CA ALA A 119 -57.29 -24.34 -52.05
C ALA A 119 -56.27 -23.54 -51.20
N ILE A 120 -56.74 -22.51 -50.50
CA ILE A 120 -56.01 -21.84 -49.39
C ILE A 120 -57.00 -21.73 -48.22
N MET A 121 -56.53 -21.93 -46.98
CA MET A 121 -57.30 -22.14 -45.72
C MET A 121 -57.62 -23.62 -45.41
N GLY A 122 -56.61 -24.43 -45.06
CA GLY A 122 -56.86 -25.82 -44.68
C GLY A 122 -55.67 -26.70 -44.25
N LEU A 123 -54.50 -26.16 -43.89
CA LEU A 123 -53.35 -26.95 -43.41
C LEU A 123 -52.37 -26.09 -42.60
N LEU A 124 -52.73 -25.76 -41.34
CA LEU A 124 -51.88 -24.97 -40.42
C LEU A 124 -52.09 -25.33 -38.94
N VAL A 125 -52.34 -26.62 -38.67
CA VAL A 125 -52.32 -27.24 -37.33
C VAL A 125 -51.68 -28.62 -37.47
N VAL A 126 -51.08 -29.15 -36.40
CA VAL A 126 -50.33 -30.43 -36.35
C VAL A 126 -48.93 -30.37 -36.98
N TRP A 127 -48.04 -29.57 -36.39
CA TRP A 127 -46.59 -29.87 -36.27
C TRP A 127 -46.00 -29.24 -34.99
N LEU A 128 -46.67 -29.47 -33.85
CA LEU A 128 -46.25 -29.01 -32.51
C LEU A 128 -46.26 -30.19 -31.51
N ALA A 129 -45.38 -31.18 -31.73
CA ALA A 129 -45.23 -32.33 -30.83
C ALA A 129 -43.85 -33.02 -30.91
N PHE A 130 -42.78 -32.28 -31.23
CA PHE A 130 -41.42 -32.72 -30.91
C PHE A 130 -40.89 -31.88 -29.74
N PRO A 131 -40.47 -32.49 -28.62
CA PRO A 131 -39.60 -31.80 -27.69
C PRO A 131 -38.26 -31.63 -28.39
N ALA A 132 -38.03 -30.45 -28.95
CA ALA A 132 -36.67 -30.01 -29.22
C ALA A 132 -35.88 -30.13 -27.90
N PHE A 133 -34.61 -30.55 -27.97
CA PHE A 133 -33.70 -30.41 -26.84
C PHE A 133 -33.49 -28.91 -26.57
N ALA A 134 -34.37 -28.34 -25.76
CA ALA A 134 -34.16 -27.05 -25.15
C ALA A 134 -32.94 -27.21 -24.22
N GLN A 135 -31.78 -26.82 -24.73
CA GLN A 135 -30.66 -26.47 -23.87
C GLN A 135 -31.18 -25.38 -22.93
N ASP A 136 -31.05 -25.58 -21.62
CA ASP A 136 -31.42 -24.58 -20.62
C ASP A 136 -30.66 -23.28 -20.91
N GLN A 137 -31.30 -22.32 -21.58
CA GLN A 137 -30.68 -21.02 -21.81
C GLN A 137 -30.58 -20.31 -20.46
N PRO A 138 -29.38 -19.84 -20.06
CA PRO A 138 -29.22 -19.20 -18.76
C PRO A 138 -30.16 -17.99 -18.64
N ASP A 139 -30.78 -17.82 -17.47
CA ASP A 139 -31.59 -16.65 -17.17
C ASP A 139 -30.69 -15.41 -17.00
N TYR A 140 -30.32 -14.82 -18.14
CA TYR A 140 -29.50 -13.62 -18.22
C TYR A 140 -30.13 -12.42 -17.48
N ALA A 141 -31.46 -12.39 -17.32
CA ALA A 141 -32.15 -11.36 -16.55
C ALA A 141 -31.93 -11.54 -15.03
N ALA A 142 -32.02 -12.78 -14.52
CA ALA A 142 -31.68 -13.10 -13.13
C ALA A 142 -30.17 -12.93 -12.85
N MET A 143 -29.31 -13.26 -13.81
CA MET A 143 -27.86 -12.96 -13.74
C MET A 143 -27.60 -11.46 -13.61
N LEU A 144 -28.22 -10.62 -14.46
CA LEU A 144 -28.10 -9.16 -14.37
C LEU A 144 -28.72 -8.57 -13.09
N LYS A 145 -29.78 -9.19 -12.57
CA LYS A 145 -30.39 -8.79 -11.29
C LYS A 145 -29.46 -9.02 -10.10
N THR A 146 -28.64 -10.08 -10.15
CA THR A 146 -27.74 -10.52 -9.08
C THR A 146 -26.26 -10.45 -9.48
N LEU A 147 -25.90 -9.47 -10.32
CA LEU A 147 -24.63 -9.41 -11.04
C LEU A 147 -23.40 -9.35 -10.11
N ASP A 148 -22.46 -10.25 -10.38
CA ASP A 148 -21.10 -10.30 -9.83
C ASP A 148 -20.10 -10.49 -10.98
N ALA A 149 -18.79 -10.51 -10.70
CA ALA A 149 -17.77 -10.66 -11.74
C ALA A 149 -17.89 -11.99 -12.53
N PRO A 150 -18.10 -13.17 -11.91
CA PRO A 150 -18.38 -14.41 -12.65
C PRO A 150 -19.59 -14.32 -13.60
N LYS A 151 -20.73 -13.77 -13.15
CA LYS A 151 -21.93 -13.59 -13.99
C LYS A 151 -21.70 -12.58 -15.11
N ALA A 152 -21.00 -11.48 -14.84
CA ALA A 152 -20.66 -10.49 -15.86
C ALA A 152 -19.77 -11.10 -16.95
N LEU A 153 -18.75 -11.88 -16.56
CA LEU A 153 -17.89 -12.59 -17.50
C LEU A 153 -18.67 -13.62 -18.33
N ALA A 154 -19.55 -14.41 -17.70
CA ALA A 154 -20.40 -15.37 -18.38
C ALA A 154 -21.38 -14.70 -19.38
N LEU A 155 -21.96 -13.54 -19.04
CA LEU A 155 -22.76 -12.74 -19.98
C LEU A 155 -21.91 -12.26 -21.18
N ALA A 156 -20.67 -11.82 -20.95
CA ALA A 156 -19.78 -11.40 -22.02
C ALA A 156 -19.32 -12.58 -22.92
N GLN A 157 -19.14 -13.77 -22.34
CA GLN A 157 -18.79 -15.00 -23.05
C GLN A 157 -19.97 -15.60 -23.85
N ALA A 158 -21.21 -15.43 -23.38
CA ALA A 158 -22.41 -15.94 -24.06
C ALA A 158 -22.72 -15.25 -25.41
N GLY A 159 -22.05 -14.14 -25.72
CA GLY A 159 -22.17 -13.47 -27.02
C GLY A 159 -23.50 -12.74 -27.22
N GLU A 160 -23.94 -12.66 -28.48
CA GLU A 160 -25.10 -11.87 -28.92
C GLU A 160 -26.41 -12.11 -28.12
N PRO A 161 -26.80 -13.35 -27.74
CA PRO A 161 -27.99 -13.57 -26.89
C PRO A 161 -27.96 -12.83 -25.55
N ALA A 162 -26.77 -12.57 -25.00
CA ALA A 162 -26.58 -11.87 -23.73
C ALA A 162 -26.33 -10.35 -23.88
N ALA A 163 -26.08 -9.87 -25.11
CA ALA A 163 -25.67 -8.49 -25.39
C ALA A 163 -26.66 -7.43 -24.85
N ILE A 164 -27.97 -7.71 -24.95
CA ILE A 164 -29.01 -6.80 -24.44
C ILE A 164 -28.96 -6.63 -22.91
N PHE A 165 -28.61 -7.68 -22.17
CA PHE A 165 -28.48 -7.65 -20.71
C PHE A 165 -27.19 -6.92 -20.29
N LEU A 166 -26.11 -7.09 -21.05
CA LEU A 166 -24.90 -6.27 -20.85
C LEU A 166 -25.20 -4.78 -21.08
N ILE A 167 -25.89 -4.41 -22.17
CA ILE A 167 -26.33 -3.04 -22.44
C ILE A 167 -27.17 -2.47 -21.29
N GLN A 168 -28.16 -3.23 -20.80
CA GLN A 168 -28.97 -2.86 -19.64
C GLN A 168 -28.12 -2.67 -18.36
N GLY A 169 -27.06 -3.46 -18.18
CA GLY A 169 -26.12 -3.32 -17.06
C GLY A 169 -25.22 -2.09 -17.16
N LEU A 170 -24.72 -1.78 -18.36
CA LEU A 170 -23.99 -0.54 -18.65
C LEU A 170 -24.88 0.70 -18.38
N GLN A 171 -26.14 0.65 -18.77
CA GLN A 171 -27.11 1.73 -18.58
C GLN A 171 -27.58 1.91 -17.12
N GLN A 172 -27.50 0.88 -16.28
CA GLN A 172 -27.83 0.97 -14.85
C GLN A 172 -26.79 1.76 -14.02
N GLY A 173 -25.57 1.96 -14.56
CA GLY A 173 -24.51 2.72 -13.89
C GLY A 173 -23.88 2.02 -12.68
N GLY A 174 -22.92 2.70 -12.06
CA GLY A 174 -22.20 2.22 -10.87
C GLY A 174 -21.57 0.83 -11.07
N GLN A 175 -21.48 0.07 -9.98
CA GLN A 175 -20.86 -1.26 -9.95
C GLN A 175 -21.34 -2.22 -11.05
N LYS A 176 -22.60 -2.14 -11.50
CA LYS A 176 -23.08 -2.96 -12.62
C LYS A 176 -22.46 -2.54 -13.95
N ALA A 177 -22.40 -1.24 -14.22
CA ALA A 177 -21.74 -0.73 -15.42
C ALA A 177 -20.23 -1.02 -15.39
N GLN A 178 -19.59 -0.89 -14.23
CA GLN A 178 -18.19 -1.27 -14.02
C GLN A 178 -17.94 -2.74 -14.37
N LEU A 179 -18.72 -3.67 -13.80
CA LEU A 179 -18.60 -5.11 -14.06
C LEU A 179 -18.90 -5.47 -15.52
N CYS A 180 -19.97 -4.95 -16.12
CA CYS A 180 -20.28 -5.19 -17.53
C CYS A 180 -19.18 -4.66 -18.47
N ALA A 181 -18.67 -3.44 -18.22
CA ALA A 181 -17.60 -2.85 -19.02
C ALA A 181 -16.29 -3.65 -18.89
N TRP A 182 -15.94 -4.12 -17.69
CA TRP A 182 -14.77 -4.99 -17.49
C TRP A 182 -14.93 -6.34 -18.19
N ALA A 183 -16.09 -6.98 -18.09
CA ALA A 183 -16.33 -8.26 -18.75
C ALA A 183 -16.25 -8.12 -20.28
N LEU A 184 -16.81 -7.04 -20.85
CA LEU A 184 -16.67 -6.67 -22.26
C LEU A 184 -15.23 -6.30 -22.65
N SER A 185 -14.39 -5.84 -21.71
CA SER A 185 -12.97 -5.66 -21.96
C SER A 185 -12.19 -6.97 -22.04
N GLN A 186 -12.72 -8.08 -21.49
CA GLN A 186 -12.16 -9.42 -21.67
C GLN A 186 -12.72 -10.10 -22.93
N HIS A 187 -14.05 -10.08 -23.10
CA HIS A 187 -14.78 -10.68 -24.22
C HIS A 187 -15.64 -9.61 -24.94
N PRO A 188 -15.09 -8.92 -25.96
CA PRO A 188 -15.77 -7.82 -26.64
C PRO A 188 -16.97 -8.27 -27.47
N GLN A 189 -18.09 -7.55 -27.37
CA GLN A 189 -19.29 -7.72 -28.20
C GLN A 189 -19.63 -6.42 -28.94
N PRO A 190 -19.52 -6.34 -30.28
CA PRO A 190 -19.73 -5.11 -31.05
C PRO A 190 -21.09 -4.43 -30.84
N GLN A 191 -22.14 -5.21 -30.58
CA GLN A 191 -23.50 -4.74 -30.28
C GLN A 191 -23.52 -3.75 -29.09
N THR A 192 -22.59 -3.91 -28.14
CA THR A 192 -22.49 -3.08 -26.93
C THR A 192 -21.73 -1.76 -27.14
N ALA A 193 -21.06 -1.59 -28.28
CA ALA A 193 -20.14 -0.46 -28.53
C ALA A 193 -20.80 0.93 -28.40
N LYS A 194 -22.11 1.05 -28.65
CA LYS A 194 -22.83 2.31 -28.40
C LYS A 194 -22.91 2.63 -26.90
N ALA A 195 -23.36 1.69 -26.08
CA ALA A 195 -23.48 1.86 -24.63
C ALA A 195 -22.12 2.04 -23.94
N LEU A 196 -21.06 1.41 -24.47
CA LEU A 196 -19.69 1.64 -24.00
C LEU A 196 -19.21 3.07 -24.31
N ARG A 197 -19.51 3.62 -25.50
CA ARG A 197 -19.20 5.02 -25.84
C ARG A 197 -19.96 6.01 -24.95
N GLU A 198 -21.20 5.69 -24.58
CA GLU A 198 -21.99 6.49 -23.62
C GLU A 198 -21.39 6.52 -22.20
N LEU A 199 -20.55 5.53 -21.81
CA LEU A 199 -19.88 5.50 -20.50
C LEU A 199 -18.60 6.32 -20.42
N LEU A 200 -17.93 6.60 -21.55
CA LEU A 200 -16.65 7.33 -21.60
C LEU A 200 -16.69 8.71 -20.91
N TRP A 201 -17.88 9.33 -20.91
CA TRP A 201 -18.13 10.69 -20.39
C TRP A 201 -18.88 10.69 -19.04
N LYS A 202 -18.91 9.56 -18.32
CA LYS A 202 -19.58 9.46 -17.01
C LYS A 202 -18.61 9.69 -15.85
N VAL A 203 -19.16 10.07 -14.69
CA VAL A 203 -18.42 10.26 -13.43
C VAL A 203 -17.88 8.93 -12.86
N ASP A 204 -18.33 7.79 -13.37
CA ASP A 204 -17.80 6.48 -13.02
C ASP A 204 -16.50 6.18 -13.78
N GLN A 205 -15.36 6.57 -13.20
CA GLN A 205 -14.06 6.43 -13.84
C GLN A 205 -13.63 4.96 -14.09
N VAL A 206 -14.18 4.00 -13.34
CA VAL A 206 -13.85 2.57 -13.53
C VAL A 206 -14.67 2.00 -14.69
N ALA A 207 -15.97 2.31 -14.75
CA ALA A 207 -16.80 1.93 -15.90
C ALA A 207 -16.28 2.56 -17.20
N GLY A 208 -15.90 3.85 -17.17
CA GLY A 208 -15.28 4.53 -18.31
C GLY A 208 -13.94 3.92 -18.72
N TYR A 209 -13.04 3.62 -17.77
CA TYR A 209 -11.71 3.05 -18.05
C TYR A 209 -11.84 1.70 -18.77
N TYR A 210 -12.75 0.84 -18.30
CA TYR A 210 -12.98 -0.45 -18.93
C TYR A 210 -13.76 -0.35 -20.24
N ALA A 211 -14.68 0.62 -20.36
CA ALA A 211 -15.34 0.89 -21.64
C ALA A 211 -14.35 1.32 -22.71
N ALA A 212 -13.38 2.17 -22.39
CA ALA A 212 -12.31 2.54 -23.31
C ALA A 212 -11.49 1.31 -23.77
N ARG A 213 -11.08 0.45 -22.83
CA ARG A 213 -10.34 -0.79 -23.14
C ARG A 213 -11.16 -1.84 -23.92
N ALA A 214 -12.47 -1.90 -23.70
CA ALA A 214 -13.38 -2.75 -24.47
C ALA A 214 -13.54 -2.23 -25.91
N LEU A 215 -13.75 -0.93 -26.08
CA LEU A 215 -13.84 -0.28 -27.39
C LEU A 215 -12.55 -0.40 -28.20
N GLY A 216 -11.38 -0.33 -27.56
CA GLY A 216 -10.09 -0.56 -28.21
C GLY A 216 -9.99 -1.91 -28.94
N LYS A 217 -10.65 -2.95 -28.39
CA LYS A 217 -10.74 -4.29 -29.00
C LYS A 217 -11.90 -4.46 -30.00
N MET A 218 -12.62 -3.39 -30.34
CA MET A 218 -13.73 -3.40 -31.32
C MET A 218 -13.41 -2.41 -32.45
N PRO A 219 -12.69 -2.80 -33.52
CA PRO A 219 -12.28 -1.87 -34.58
C PRO A 219 -13.47 -1.20 -35.29
N SER A 220 -13.61 0.12 -35.14
CA SER A 220 -14.51 0.92 -35.99
C SER A 220 -14.13 2.40 -35.99
N ALA A 221 -14.43 3.11 -37.08
CA ALA A 221 -14.20 4.55 -37.17
C ALA A 221 -14.98 5.34 -36.10
N GLU A 222 -16.19 4.88 -35.75
CA GLU A 222 -16.99 5.45 -34.66
C GLU A 222 -16.36 5.27 -33.27
N ASN A 223 -15.72 4.12 -33.03
CA ASN A 223 -15.05 3.83 -31.76
C ASN A 223 -13.74 4.62 -31.65
N ALA A 224 -12.93 4.64 -32.71
CA ALA A 224 -11.74 5.47 -32.79
C ALA A 224 -12.07 6.96 -32.59
N ALA A 225 -13.11 7.50 -33.23
CA ALA A 225 -13.55 8.88 -33.04
C ALA A 225 -14.02 9.17 -31.60
N ALA A 226 -14.77 8.27 -30.98
CA ALA A 226 -15.25 8.45 -29.61
C ALA A 226 -14.13 8.34 -28.56
N LEU A 227 -13.11 7.50 -28.80
CA LEU A 227 -11.89 7.43 -27.98
C LEU A 227 -11.01 8.66 -28.18
N ALA A 228 -10.88 9.16 -29.41
CA ALA A 228 -10.13 10.36 -29.73
C ALA A 228 -10.73 11.63 -29.11
N ALA A 229 -12.06 11.73 -29.06
CA ALA A 229 -12.77 12.86 -28.46
C ALA A 229 -12.48 13.07 -26.96
N LEU A 230 -11.95 12.06 -26.25
CA LEU A 230 -11.50 12.19 -24.85
C LEU A 230 -10.21 13.01 -24.69
N LEU A 231 -9.58 13.43 -25.79
CA LEU A 231 -8.59 14.50 -25.81
C LEU A 231 -9.19 15.74 -26.49
N PRO A 232 -9.74 16.71 -25.74
CA PRO A 232 -10.14 17.98 -26.32
C PRO A 232 -8.92 18.76 -26.84
N ASP A 233 -9.09 19.44 -27.97
CA ASP A 233 -8.04 20.25 -28.61
C ASP A 233 -7.82 21.62 -27.93
N GLU A 234 -8.59 21.95 -26.89
CA GLU A 234 -8.43 23.17 -26.10
C GLU A 234 -7.68 22.92 -24.79
N ALA A 235 -6.97 23.93 -24.29
CA ALA A 235 -6.22 23.92 -23.03
C ALA A 235 -7.14 23.89 -21.79
N LYS A 236 -7.86 22.79 -21.60
CA LYS A 236 -8.83 22.56 -20.52
C LYS A 236 -8.64 21.14 -19.98
N GLY A 237 -8.24 21.04 -18.71
CA GLY A 237 -7.67 19.81 -18.16
C GLY A 237 -8.66 18.68 -17.85
N PHE A 238 -8.13 17.59 -17.31
CA PHE A 238 -8.87 16.39 -16.91
C PHE A 238 -9.33 16.48 -15.46
N TRP A 239 -10.39 15.76 -15.08
CA TRP A 239 -10.76 15.60 -13.67
C TRP A 239 -10.39 14.23 -13.10
N GLU A 240 -10.32 14.17 -11.78
CA GLU A 240 -10.14 12.95 -10.99
C GLU A 240 -10.94 13.08 -9.67
N LEU A 241 -11.30 11.94 -9.05
CA LEU A 241 -11.91 11.91 -7.72
C LEU A 241 -10.82 11.95 -6.63
N SER A 242 -10.53 13.13 -6.10
CA SER A 242 -9.54 13.34 -5.02
C SER A 242 -10.12 13.47 -3.62
N SER A 243 -11.44 13.63 -3.49
CA SER A 243 -12.17 13.63 -2.21
C SER A 243 -13.64 13.26 -2.41
N GLY A 244 -14.12 12.28 -1.63
CA GLY A 244 -15.52 11.87 -1.46
C GLY A 244 -16.56 12.37 -2.48
N SER A 245 -16.85 11.53 -3.48
CA SER A 245 -18.08 11.51 -4.30
C SER A 245 -18.48 12.77 -5.09
N VAL A 246 -17.61 13.77 -5.27
CA VAL A 246 -17.81 14.86 -6.25
C VAL A 246 -16.54 15.10 -7.06
N GLY A 247 -16.61 14.98 -8.39
CA GLY A 247 -15.53 15.43 -9.27
C GLY A 247 -15.35 16.94 -9.12
N ARG A 248 -14.18 17.39 -8.66
CA ARG A 248 -13.93 18.77 -8.27
C ARG A 248 -12.63 19.32 -8.85
N LEU A 249 -12.70 20.54 -9.35
CA LEU A 249 -11.54 21.33 -9.77
C LEU A 249 -11.04 22.18 -8.59
N THR A 250 -9.79 22.63 -8.71
CA THR A 250 -9.26 23.77 -7.93
C THR A 250 -8.83 24.82 -8.95
N ASP A 251 -9.20 26.07 -8.73
CA ASP A 251 -9.12 27.15 -9.70
C ASP A 251 -7.78 27.90 -9.64
N VAL A 252 -7.19 28.12 -10.83
CA VAL A 252 -5.91 28.83 -11.00
C VAL A 252 -6.09 30.36 -11.02
N GLU A 253 -7.27 30.87 -11.41
CA GLU A 253 -7.47 32.31 -11.63
C GLU A 253 -7.60 33.12 -10.32
N ASN A 254 -8.23 32.55 -9.29
CA ASN A 254 -8.55 33.27 -8.04
C ASN A 254 -7.41 33.41 -7.01
N ARG A 255 -6.15 33.51 -7.46
CA ARG A 255 -4.97 33.84 -6.62
C ARG A 255 -4.87 33.01 -5.33
N GLY A 256 -5.11 31.69 -5.42
CA GLY A 256 -5.03 30.75 -4.29
C GLY A 256 -6.23 30.74 -3.34
N LYS A 257 -7.36 31.38 -3.68
CA LYS A 257 -8.63 31.18 -2.97
C LYS A 257 -9.35 29.94 -3.52
N ARG A 258 -9.29 28.83 -2.78
CA ARG A 258 -10.00 27.59 -3.13
C ARG A 258 -11.51 27.84 -3.34
N VAL A 259 -11.99 27.60 -4.56
CA VAL A 259 -13.39 27.31 -4.84
C VAL A 259 -13.47 25.87 -5.35
N ALA A 260 -14.28 25.04 -4.69
CA ALA A 260 -14.51 23.66 -5.12
C ALA A 260 -15.57 23.63 -6.23
N ALA A 261 -15.18 24.01 -7.44
CA ALA A 261 -16.05 23.93 -8.61
C ALA A 261 -16.30 22.45 -9.00
N PRO A 262 -17.54 22.05 -9.34
CA PRO A 262 -17.77 20.72 -9.91
C PRO A 262 -17.08 20.61 -11.28
N ALA A 263 -16.59 19.42 -11.62
CA ALA A 263 -16.09 19.14 -12.96
C ALA A 263 -17.24 19.31 -13.98
N GLU A 264 -16.98 20.05 -15.06
CA GLU A 264 -17.99 20.32 -16.07
C GLU A 264 -18.25 19.09 -16.96
N HIS A 265 -19.45 18.99 -17.53
CA HIS A 265 -19.91 17.79 -18.24
C HIS A 265 -19.13 17.45 -19.52
N TRP A 266 -18.30 18.37 -20.01
CA TRP A 266 -17.43 18.19 -21.18
C TRP A 266 -16.01 17.76 -20.78
N MET A 267 -15.69 17.67 -19.49
CA MET A 267 -14.36 17.31 -19.02
C MET A 267 -14.18 15.77 -18.98
N PRO A 268 -13.14 15.21 -19.63
CA PRO A 268 -12.81 13.80 -19.52
C PRO A 268 -12.11 13.48 -18.19
N ASN A 269 -12.28 12.24 -17.72
CA ASN A 269 -11.50 11.71 -16.58
C ASN A 269 -10.09 11.30 -17.02
N LEU A 270 -9.07 11.60 -16.22
CA LEU A 270 -7.67 11.34 -16.59
C LEU A 270 -7.37 9.85 -16.82
N ARG A 271 -7.90 8.93 -16.00
CA ARG A 271 -7.70 7.48 -16.16
C ARG A 271 -8.43 6.94 -17.39
N VAL A 272 -9.63 7.46 -17.67
CA VAL A 272 -10.41 7.09 -18.87
C VAL A 272 -9.70 7.56 -20.14
N ALA A 273 -9.15 8.78 -20.15
CA ALA A 273 -8.37 9.30 -21.26
C ALA A 273 -7.05 8.53 -21.48
N TYR A 274 -6.31 8.18 -20.42
CA TYR A 274 -5.14 7.29 -20.53
C TYR A 274 -5.52 5.91 -21.11
N ALA A 275 -6.62 5.31 -20.63
CA ALA A 275 -7.13 4.06 -21.20
C ALA A 275 -7.55 4.20 -22.67
N ALA A 276 -8.06 5.36 -23.07
CA ALA A 276 -8.38 5.67 -24.45
C ALA A 276 -7.11 5.82 -25.33
N MET A 277 -6.00 6.33 -24.81
CA MET A 277 -4.73 6.38 -25.56
C MET A 277 -4.19 4.99 -25.86
N GLU A 278 -4.18 4.11 -24.85
CA GLU A 278 -3.83 2.70 -25.06
C GLU A 278 -4.80 2.03 -26.04
N ALA A 279 -6.11 2.30 -25.95
CA ALA A 279 -7.12 1.76 -26.87
C ALA A 279 -7.00 2.29 -28.31
N LEU A 280 -6.61 3.55 -28.53
CA LEU A 280 -6.31 4.09 -29.87
C LEU A 280 -5.08 3.42 -30.49
N GLY A 281 -4.09 3.06 -29.68
CA GLY A 281 -2.94 2.25 -30.09
C GLY A 281 -3.31 0.83 -30.55
N ASP A 282 -4.47 0.34 -30.12
CA ASP A 282 -5.00 -0.98 -30.48
C ASP A 282 -6.01 -0.91 -31.64
N GLN A 283 -6.68 0.24 -31.85
CA GLN A 283 -7.53 0.53 -33.03
C GLN A 283 -6.70 0.80 -34.30
N GLY A 284 -5.67 1.64 -34.19
CA GLY A 284 -4.89 2.15 -35.33
C GLY A 284 -5.66 3.08 -36.27
N GLY A 285 -5.08 3.29 -37.46
CA GLY A 285 -5.57 4.25 -38.47
C GLY A 285 -5.13 5.69 -38.22
N ASP A 286 -5.32 6.55 -39.24
CA ASP A 286 -4.74 7.90 -39.27
C ASP A 286 -5.32 8.84 -38.20
N VAL A 287 -6.60 8.70 -37.87
CA VAL A 287 -7.25 9.46 -36.77
C VAL A 287 -6.59 9.13 -35.43
N ALA A 288 -6.36 7.85 -35.14
CA ALA A 288 -5.69 7.43 -33.92
C ALA A 288 -4.25 7.96 -33.90
N ALA A 289 -3.49 7.79 -34.98
CA ALA A 289 -2.11 8.28 -35.07
C ALA A 289 -2.02 9.81 -34.89
N ALA A 290 -2.90 10.58 -35.52
CA ALA A 290 -2.92 12.05 -35.41
C ALA A 290 -3.29 12.53 -34.00
N THR A 291 -4.31 11.93 -33.36
CA THR A 291 -4.68 12.26 -31.98
C THR A 291 -3.57 11.88 -30.99
N LEU A 292 -2.97 10.70 -31.15
CA LEU A 292 -1.85 10.25 -30.32
C LEU A 292 -0.61 11.13 -30.50
N LEU A 293 -0.37 11.68 -31.69
CA LEU A 293 0.73 12.62 -31.93
C LEU A 293 0.51 13.94 -31.18
N ARG A 294 -0.70 14.53 -31.24
CA ARG A 294 -1.06 15.72 -30.43
C ARG A 294 -0.96 15.43 -28.92
N ALA A 295 -1.30 14.22 -28.50
CA ALA A 295 -1.23 13.79 -27.11
C ALA A 295 0.19 13.79 -26.51
N LEU A 296 1.26 13.78 -27.35
CA LEU A 296 2.65 13.92 -26.88
C LEU A 296 2.97 15.33 -26.37
N GLU A 297 2.21 16.36 -26.76
CA GLU A 297 2.42 17.75 -26.33
C GLU A 297 1.59 18.11 -25.08
N ASN A 298 0.72 17.19 -24.62
CA ASN A 298 -0.17 17.44 -23.50
C ASN A 298 0.59 17.57 -22.16
N ASP A 299 0.22 18.54 -21.33
CA ASP A 299 0.82 18.78 -20.01
C ASP A 299 0.77 17.54 -19.08
N GLN A 300 -0.20 16.65 -19.24
CA GLN A 300 -0.37 15.46 -18.40
C GLN A 300 0.62 14.34 -18.74
N TYR A 301 1.46 13.99 -17.76
CA TYR A 301 2.44 12.90 -17.92
C TYR A 301 1.77 11.54 -18.25
N LEU A 302 0.58 11.25 -17.69
CA LEU A 302 -0.17 10.01 -17.98
C LEU A 302 -0.64 9.95 -19.44
N ILE A 303 -1.02 11.09 -20.02
CA ILE A 303 -1.44 11.18 -21.43
C ILE A 303 -0.23 11.01 -22.34
N ARG A 304 0.87 11.74 -22.11
CA ARG A 304 2.12 11.56 -22.88
C ARG A 304 2.68 10.14 -22.78
N TYR A 305 2.61 9.53 -21.59
CA TYR A 305 3.03 8.14 -21.34
C TYR A 305 2.22 7.14 -22.18
N GLY A 306 0.88 7.18 -22.10
CA GLY A 306 0.01 6.30 -22.88
C GLY A 306 0.17 6.54 -24.39
N ALA A 307 0.25 7.80 -24.81
CA ALA A 307 0.44 8.18 -26.20
C ALA A 307 1.77 7.67 -26.79
N ALA A 308 2.89 7.82 -26.06
CA ALA A 308 4.18 7.29 -26.48
C ALA A 308 4.14 5.76 -26.65
N ARG A 309 3.53 5.03 -25.70
CA ARG A 309 3.37 3.57 -25.78
C ARG A 309 2.49 3.13 -26.95
N ALA A 310 1.42 3.86 -27.24
CA ALA A 310 0.52 3.59 -28.35
C ALA A 310 1.19 3.83 -29.71
N LEU A 311 1.89 4.96 -29.89
CA LEU A 311 2.66 5.26 -31.11
C LEU A 311 3.80 4.26 -31.36
N GLY A 312 4.42 3.76 -30.29
CA GLY A 312 5.38 2.66 -30.34
C GLY A 312 4.76 1.35 -30.86
N ARG A 313 3.59 0.95 -30.34
CA ARG A 313 2.84 -0.22 -30.86
C ARG A 313 2.45 -0.06 -32.33
N LEU A 314 1.93 1.11 -32.71
CA LEU A 314 1.57 1.45 -34.09
C LEU A 314 2.78 1.59 -35.03
N ARG A 315 4.01 1.61 -34.49
CA ARG A 315 5.26 1.88 -35.22
C ARG A 315 5.18 3.16 -36.07
N HIS A 316 4.47 4.18 -35.57
CA HIS A 316 4.15 5.37 -36.35
C HIS A 316 5.40 6.26 -36.56
N ALA A 317 6.08 6.07 -37.70
CA ALA A 317 7.37 6.69 -38.00
C ALA A 317 7.43 8.23 -37.85
N PRO A 318 6.39 9.03 -38.22
CA PRO A 318 6.40 10.48 -38.00
C PRO A 318 6.55 10.91 -36.54
N ALA A 319 6.13 10.10 -35.57
CA ALA A 319 6.27 10.43 -34.14
C ALA A 319 7.72 10.42 -33.63
N LYS A 320 8.67 9.89 -34.41
CA LYS A 320 10.07 9.66 -33.98
C LYS A 320 10.77 10.94 -33.49
N GLU A 321 10.45 12.10 -34.04
CA GLU A 321 11.03 13.39 -33.62
C GLU A 321 10.46 13.86 -32.26
N ALA A 322 9.13 13.92 -32.13
CA ALA A 322 8.45 14.30 -30.89
C ALA A 322 8.80 13.34 -29.74
N LEU A 323 8.85 12.03 -30.01
CA LEU A 323 9.32 11.03 -29.05
C LEU A 323 10.81 11.25 -28.69
N GLY A 324 11.65 11.68 -29.63
CA GLY A 324 13.05 12.03 -29.37
C GLY A 324 13.19 13.23 -28.43
N LEU A 325 12.33 14.25 -28.59
CA LEU A 325 12.27 15.40 -27.69
C LEU A 325 11.81 15.00 -26.28
N LEU A 326 10.76 14.17 -26.16
CA LEU A 326 10.32 13.64 -24.86
C LEU A 326 11.41 12.79 -24.19
N ALA A 327 12.00 11.84 -24.91
CA ALA A 327 13.10 11.00 -24.41
C ALA A 327 14.27 11.82 -23.86
N ALA A 328 14.60 12.96 -24.49
CA ALA A 328 15.70 13.83 -24.08
C ALA A 328 15.34 14.87 -22.99
N ARG A 329 14.05 15.27 -22.86
CA ARG A 329 13.69 16.49 -22.10
C ARG A 329 12.47 16.39 -21.17
N ASP A 330 11.66 15.33 -21.23
CA ASP A 330 10.46 15.26 -20.38
C ASP A 330 10.83 15.26 -18.88
N PRO A 331 10.17 16.05 -18.01
CA PRO A 331 10.46 16.05 -16.57
C PRO A 331 10.20 14.70 -15.88
N VAL A 332 9.33 13.84 -16.42
CA VAL A 332 8.96 12.55 -15.84
C VAL A 332 9.69 11.41 -16.53
N LEU A 333 10.58 10.70 -15.79
CA LEU A 333 11.35 9.57 -16.32
C LEU A 333 10.47 8.52 -17.01
N LEU A 334 9.29 8.23 -16.47
CA LEU A 334 8.41 7.21 -17.02
C LEU A 334 7.96 7.53 -18.45
N VAL A 335 7.79 8.82 -18.78
CA VAL A 335 7.52 9.28 -20.15
C VAL A 335 8.79 9.15 -21.01
N ARG A 336 9.96 9.57 -20.50
CA ARG A 336 11.25 9.41 -21.21
C ARG A 336 11.47 7.95 -21.63
N ARG A 337 11.32 7.01 -20.70
CA ARG A 337 11.44 5.55 -20.94
C ARG A 337 10.38 4.97 -21.85
N ALA A 338 9.17 5.52 -21.87
CA ALA A 338 8.14 5.13 -22.83
C ALA A 338 8.52 5.58 -24.25
N ALA A 339 9.03 6.81 -24.39
CA ALA A 339 9.46 7.36 -25.66
C ALA A 339 10.70 6.66 -26.24
N GLU A 340 11.71 6.36 -25.40
CA GLU A 340 12.87 5.52 -25.75
C GLU A 340 12.43 4.17 -26.35
N ARG A 341 11.53 3.46 -25.65
CA ARG A 341 11.00 2.15 -26.08
C ARG A 341 10.16 2.28 -27.37
N ALA A 342 9.39 3.36 -27.52
CA ALA A 342 8.62 3.61 -28.73
C ALA A 342 9.51 3.87 -29.95
N ILE A 343 10.60 4.62 -29.79
CA ILE A 343 11.60 4.85 -30.85
C ILE A 343 12.24 3.54 -31.31
N ALA A 344 12.57 2.62 -30.38
CA ALA A 344 13.07 1.29 -30.71
C ALA A 344 12.04 0.50 -31.54
N GLN A 345 10.79 0.41 -31.06
CA GLN A 345 9.69 -0.28 -31.76
C GLN A 345 9.42 0.28 -33.17
N ILE A 346 9.47 1.61 -33.34
CA ILE A 346 9.35 2.30 -34.64
C ILE A 346 10.46 1.90 -35.62
N ARG A 347 11.69 1.68 -35.14
CA ARG A 347 12.81 1.18 -35.98
C ARG A 347 12.68 -0.31 -36.33
N GLY A 348 11.70 -1.01 -35.76
CA GLY A 348 11.57 -2.46 -35.87
C GLY A 348 12.50 -3.24 -34.94
N GLU A 349 13.22 -2.57 -34.03
CA GLU A 349 13.93 -3.24 -32.94
C GLU A 349 12.89 -4.00 -32.09
N PRO A 350 13.02 -5.33 -31.88
CA PRO A 350 12.08 -6.06 -31.06
C PRO A 350 12.17 -5.55 -29.61
N PRO A 351 11.05 -5.40 -28.89
CA PRO A 351 11.14 -5.19 -27.45
C PRO A 351 11.92 -6.36 -26.84
N PRO A 352 12.80 -6.12 -25.84
CA PRO A 352 13.51 -7.22 -25.18
C PRO A 352 12.47 -8.22 -24.66
N PRO A 353 12.59 -9.51 -25.02
CA PRO A 353 11.57 -10.50 -24.69
C PRO A 353 11.41 -10.55 -23.17
N ALA A 354 10.16 -10.65 -22.73
CA ALA A 354 9.90 -10.92 -21.33
C ALA A 354 10.59 -12.24 -20.96
N PRO A 355 11.41 -12.28 -19.89
CA PRO A 355 11.92 -13.56 -19.40
C PRO A 355 10.71 -14.44 -19.06
N PRO A 356 10.74 -15.73 -19.42
CA PRO A 356 9.64 -16.64 -19.13
C PRO A 356 9.38 -16.65 -17.61
N ALA A 357 8.14 -16.94 -17.21
CA ALA A 357 7.83 -17.09 -15.80
C ALA A 357 8.77 -18.14 -15.17
N PRO A 358 9.41 -17.85 -14.02
CA PRO A 358 10.32 -18.77 -13.38
C PRO A 358 9.65 -20.11 -13.06
N ALA A 359 10.46 -21.17 -13.02
CA ALA A 359 10.00 -22.48 -12.59
C ALA A 359 9.42 -22.36 -11.17
N LEU A 360 8.20 -22.88 -10.98
CA LEU A 360 7.53 -22.83 -9.69
C LEU A 360 8.32 -23.63 -8.64
N PRO A 361 8.47 -23.12 -7.39
CA PRO A 361 9.11 -23.86 -6.30
C PRO A 361 8.28 -25.11 -5.96
N PRO A 362 8.88 -26.11 -5.27
CA PRO A 362 8.16 -27.33 -4.91
C PRO A 362 6.94 -27.06 -4.02
N ALA A 363 6.97 -25.98 -3.24
CA ALA A 363 5.85 -25.48 -2.45
C ALA A 363 5.96 -23.95 -2.25
N ILE A 364 4.88 -23.33 -1.77
CA ILE A 364 4.89 -21.94 -1.27
C ILE A 364 4.31 -21.92 0.15
N ALA A 365 4.88 -21.09 1.01
CA ALA A 365 4.34 -20.76 2.32
C ALA A 365 3.66 -19.39 2.26
N PHE A 366 2.55 -19.22 2.99
CA PHE A 366 1.74 -18.00 2.96
C PHE A 366 0.78 -17.95 4.15
N ILE A 367 0.24 -16.79 4.45
CA ILE A 367 -0.68 -16.55 5.57
C ILE A 367 -2.11 -16.44 5.04
N LYS A 368 -3.10 -16.97 5.77
CA LYS A 368 -4.54 -16.85 5.44
C LYS A 368 -5.26 -15.98 6.47
N THR A 369 -6.14 -15.07 6.04
CA THR A 369 -6.88 -14.16 6.92
C THR A 369 -8.31 -13.86 6.44
N LYS A 370 -9.26 -13.75 7.37
CA LYS A 370 -10.65 -13.32 7.06
C LYS A 370 -10.86 -11.82 7.09
N ASN A 371 -9.97 -11.07 7.74
CA ASN A 371 -10.15 -9.65 8.07
C ASN A 371 -8.81 -8.92 7.97
N ARG A 372 -8.24 -8.81 6.75
CA ARG A 372 -7.00 -8.08 6.56
C ARG A 372 -7.25 -6.59 6.75
N SER A 373 -6.80 -6.03 7.87
CA SER A 373 -6.58 -4.59 7.93
C SER A 373 -5.48 -4.24 6.94
N GLU A 374 -5.74 -3.30 6.03
CA GLU A 374 -4.78 -2.86 5.02
C GLU A 374 -3.74 -1.88 5.62
N SER A 375 -3.36 -2.13 6.89
CA SER A 375 -2.45 -1.33 7.71
C SER A 375 -0.97 -1.52 7.38
N ASN A 376 -0.62 -2.25 6.31
CA ASN A 376 0.75 -2.43 5.77
C ASN A 376 1.46 -1.11 5.35
N LEU A 377 0.80 0.03 5.46
CA LEU A 377 1.38 1.38 5.33
C LEU A 377 1.84 1.98 6.68
N GLY A 378 1.72 1.24 7.80
CA GLY A 378 1.99 1.71 9.17
C GLY A 378 0.99 2.74 9.72
N PHE A 379 0.14 3.30 8.86
CA PHE A 379 -0.64 4.53 9.11
C PHE A 379 -2.01 4.31 9.79
N ARG A 380 -2.47 3.06 9.94
CA ARG A 380 -3.81 2.75 10.47
C ARG A 380 -3.84 2.23 11.91
N ASP A 381 -2.70 1.84 12.45
CA ASP A 381 -2.57 1.42 13.85
C ASP A 381 -2.73 2.64 14.77
N SER A 382 -2.23 3.79 14.31
CA SER A 382 -2.03 5.01 15.09
C SER A 382 -3.26 5.90 15.29
N TYR A 383 -4.35 5.68 14.55
CA TYR A 383 -5.58 6.48 14.65
C TYR A 383 -6.68 5.80 15.50
N PHE A 384 -6.97 6.42 16.64
CA PHE A 384 -8.00 6.14 17.65
C PHE A 384 -7.76 4.98 18.65
N PHE A 385 -7.70 5.39 19.92
CA PHE A 385 -7.66 4.62 21.16
C PHE A 385 -8.72 3.47 21.28
N PRO A 386 -8.51 2.45 22.16
CA PRO A 386 -7.29 2.07 22.88
C PRO A 386 -6.97 0.54 22.93
N LYS A 387 -5.80 0.23 23.53
CA LYS A 387 -5.36 -1.05 24.16
C LYS A 387 -4.60 -2.10 23.34
N THR A 388 -4.70 -2.19 22.02
CA THR A 388 -3.89 -3.13 21.22
C THR A 388 -3.43 -2.51 19.90
N PRO A 389 -2.15 -2.60 19.52
CA PRO A 389 -1.70 -2.25 18.17
C PRO A 389 -2.33 -3.21 17.16
N LYS A 390 -2.75 -2.71 16.00
CA LYS A 390 -3.45 -3.50 14.95
C LYS A 390 -2.51 -3.97 13.84
N TYR A 391 -1.51 -4.71 14.29
CA TYR A 391 -0.73 -5.67 13.51
C TYR A 391 -1.55 -6.30 12.37
N ALA A 392 -0.97 -6.34 11.17
CA ALA A 392 -1.65 -6.73 9.93
C ALA A 392 -1.76 -8.26 9.80
N SER A 393 -2.40 -8.88 10.80
CA SER A 393 -2.40 -10.30 11.03
C SER A 393 -3.27 -11.12 10.09
N GLY A 394 -2.83 -12.36 9.87
CA GLY A 394 -3.72 -13.45 9.51
C GLY A 394 -3.94 -14.43 10.63
N GLU A 395 -4.89 -15.35 10.42
CA GLU A 395 -5.32 -16.32 11.42
C GLU A 395 -4.31 -17.46 11.55
N ASN A 396 -3.65 -17.86 10.45
CA ASN A 396 -2.80 -19.05 10.39
C ASN A 396 -1.80 -19.02 9.22
N LEU A 397 -0.68 -19.72 9.41
CA LEU A 397 0.34 -20.03 8.40
C LEU A 397 -0.01 -21.32 7.66
N TYR A 398 0.15 -21.32 6.33
CA TYR A 398 -0.14 -22.45 5.45
C TYR A 398 1.02 -22.73 4.48
N THR A 399 1.09 -23.96 3.99
CA THR A 399 1.81 -24.32 2.77
C THR A 399 0.87 -24.86 1.70
N LEU A 400 1.22 -24.61 0.44
CA LEU A 400 0.53 -25.12 -0.74
C LEU A 400 1.55 -25.88 -1.63
N THR A 401 1.27 -27.15 -1.90
CA THR A 401 2.21 -28.08 -2.54
C THR A 401 1.53 -28.92 -3.63
N PRO A 402 1.91 -28.81 -4.92
CA PRO A 402 2.71 -27.73 -5.52
C PRO A 402 1.94 -26.38 -5.52
N PRO A 403 2.61 -25.23 -5.75
CA PRO A 403 1.99 -23.90 -5.69
C PRO A 403 1.14 -23.61 -6.95
N ARG A 404 -0.09 -24.14 -6.96
CA ARG A 404 -1.10 -23.99 -8.02
C ARG A 404 -2.52 -24.24 -7.44
N PRO A 405 -3.62 -23.91 -8.14
CA PRO A 405 -4.95 -23.90 -7.52
C PRO A 405 -5.47 -25.26 -7.01
N ASP A 406 -5.03 -26.38 -7.60
CA ASP A 406 -5.33 -27.74 -7.16
C ASP A 406 -4.27 -28.34 -6.18
N GLY A 407 -3.32 -27.52 -5.75
CA GLY A 407 -2.26 -27.91 -4.81
C GLY A 407 -2.80 -28.32 -3.44
N LYS A 408 -2.09 -29.22 -2.75
CA LYS A 408 -2.47 -29.66 -1.41
C LYS A 408 -2.10 -28.59 -0.38
N LEU A 409 -3.12 -28.09 0.31
CA LEU A 409 -2.97 -27.19 1.46
C LEU A 409 -2.60 -27.96 2.74
N LYS A 410 -1.76 -27.35 3.58
CA LYS A 410 -1.51 -27.76 4.96
C LYS A 410 -1.45 -26.52 5.86
N ASN A 411 -2.27 -26.48 6.92
CA ASN A 411 -2.11 -25.51 8.00
C ASN A 411 -0.92 -25.93 8.88
N LEU A 412 0.00 -25.00 9.17
CA LEU A 412 1.19 -25.26 9.98
C LEU A 412 1.03 -24.87 11.46
N THR A 413 0.14 -23.94 11.79
CA THR A 413 0.05 -23.32 13.13
C THR A 413 -1.19 -23.72 13.95
N GLY A 414 -2.28 -24.14 13.30
CA GLY A 414 -3.46 -24.71 13.96
C GLY A 414 -4.21 -23.77 14.94
N LEU A 415 -4.03 -22.45 14.83
CA LEU A 415 -4.58 -21.46 15.74
C LEU A 415 -6.10 -21.32 15.59
N THR A 416 -6.78 -21.09 16.72
CA THR A 416 -8.25 -20.93 16.80
C THR A 416 -8.68 -19.52 17.23
N ASN A 417 -7.86 -18.81 18.01
CA ASN A 417 -8.06 -17.41 18.41
C ASN A 417 -6.75 -16.58 18.33
N GLY A 418 -5.70 -17.17 17.74
CA GLY A 418 -4.38 -16.58 17.58
C GLY A 418 -4.17 -15.94 16.20
N GLU A 419 -2.97 -15.39 16.00
CA GLU A 419 -2.60 -14.60 14.83
C GLU A 419 -1.15 -14.84 14.40
N VAL A 420 -0.87 -14.69 13.09
CA VAL A 420 0.44 -14.80 12.45
C VAL A 420 0.67 -13.61 11.50
N GLN A 421 1.90 -13.10 11.42
CA GLN A 421 2.34 -12.07 10.44
C GLN A 421 3.86 -12.18 10.16
N GLY A 422 4.35 -11.46 9.15
CA GLY A 422 5.79 -11.26 8.94
C GLY A 422 6.52 -12.56 8.57
N LEU A 423 6.01 -13.27 7.57
CA LEU A 423 6.58 -14.55 7.11
C LEU A 423 7.87 -14.33 6.30
N GLU A 424 8.92 -15.08 6.65
CA GLU A 424 10.17 -15.13 5.91
C GLU A 424 10.71 -16.57 5.81
N VAL A 425 11.38 -16.88 4.70
CA VAL A 425 11.93 -18.21 4.38
C VAL A 425 13.45 -18.20 4.59
N SER A 426 13.98 -19.23 5.24
CA SER A 426 15.43 -19.41 5.42
C SER A 426 16.16 -19.51 4.07
N PRO A 427 17.44 -19.12 3.95
CA PRO A 427 18.16 -19.18 2.67
C PRO A 427 18.23 -20.59 2.04
N ASP A 428 18.12 -21.64 2.87
CA ASP A 428 18.07 -23.06 2.46
C ASP A 428 16.68 -23.53 2.00
N GLY A 429 15.62 -22.73 2.17
CA GLY A 429 14.22 -23.09 1.87
C GLY A 429 13.58 -24.08 2.84
N ALA A 430 14.29 -24.53 3.88
CA ALA A 430 13.87 -25.63 4.75
C ALA A 430 13.12 -25.20 6.01
N ARG A 431 13.14 -23.91 6.38
CA ARG A 431 12.58 -23.36 7.62
C ARG A 431 11.85 -22.03 7.37
N LEU A 432 10.84 -21.78 8.19
CA LEU A 432 9.97 -20.61 8.14
C LEU A 432 10.06 -19.86 9.45
N LEU A 433 10.29 -18.55 9.36
CA LEU A 433 10.40 -17.62 10.47
C LEU A 433 9.24 -16.63 10.40
N PHE A 434 8.56 -16.39 11.51
CA PHE A 434 7.35 -15.57 11.53
C PHE A 434 7.08 -15.03 12.93
N ALA A 435 6.26 -13.97 13.01
CA ALA A 435 5.73 -13.48 14.27
C ALA A 435 4.35 -14.11 14.53
N MET A 436 4.12 -14.65 15.73
CA MET A 436 2.86 -15.26 16.11
C MET A 436 2.47 -14.91 17.55
N ARG A 437 1.16 -14.88 17.80
CA ARG A 437 0.56 -14.87 19.14
C ARG A 437 -0.55 -15.92 19.22
N ARG A 438 -0.66 -16.68 20.32
CA ARG A 438 -1.56 -17.85 20.39
C ARG A 438 -3.00 -17.44 20.72
N ASP A 439 -3.19 -16.35 21.45
CA ASP A 439 -4.48 -15.70 21.67
C ASP A 439 -4.38 -14.17 21.44
N SER A 440 -5.21 -13.69 20.51
CA SER A 440 -5.31 -12.28 20.08
C SER A 440 -5.66 -11.27 21.20
N ARG A 441 -6.10 -11.75 22.36
CA ARG A 441 -6.59 -10.92 23.49
C ARG A 441 -5.64 -10.89 24.68
N THR A 442 -4.81 -11.92 24.88
CA THR A 442 -3.89 -12.02 26.02
C THR A 442 -2.42 -11.91 25.65
N ASP A 443 -2.06 -12.26 24.42
CA ASP A 443 -0.68 -12.47 24.03
C ASP A 443 -0.14 -11.28 23.21
N GLY A 444 1.11 -10.90 23.48
CA GLY A 444 1.93 -10.12 22.55
C GLY A 444 2.46 -11.01 21.42
N PHE A 445 2.85 -10.39 20.29
CA PHE A 445 3.55 -11.12 19.24
C PHE A 445 4.95 -11.54 19.70
N HIS A 446 5.34 -12.77 19.38
CA HIS A 446 6.69 -13.27 19.57
C HIS A 446 7.20 -13.94 18.30
N ILE A 447 8.52 -14.06 18.14
CA ILE A 447 9.13 -14.71 16.99
C ILE A 447 9.11 -16.23 17.18
N PHE A 448 8.70 -16.95 16.15
CA PHE A 448 8.68 -18.40 16.06
C PHE A 448 9.40 -18.88 14.81
N GLU A 449 9.97 -20.08 14.89
CA GLU A 449 10.54 -20.79 13.74
C GLU A 449 9.95 -22.20 13.66
N ILE A 450 9.64 -22.67 12.45
CA ILE A 450 9.13 -24.01 12.16
C ILE A 450 9.83 -24.57 10.92
N ASN A 451 9.97 -25.89 10.82
CA ASN A 451 10.43 -26.51 9.58
C ASN A 451 9.36 -26.37 8.48
N ALA A 452 9.76 -26.30 7.21
CA ALA A 452 8.85 -26.16 6.07
C ALA A 452 7.89 -27.35 5.89
N ASP A 453 8.21 -28.51 6.47
CA ASP A 453 7.33 -29.67 6.55
C ASP A 453 6.26 -29.56 7.66
N GLY A 454 6.31 -28.52 8.50
CA GLY A 454 5.44 -28.29 9.66
C GLY A 454 5.87 -28.98 10.96
N SER A 455 7.09 -29.50 11.05
CA SER A 455 7.66 -30.04 12.28
C SER A 455 8.50 -29.01 13.04
N GLY A 456 8.87 -29.30 14.30
CA GLY A 456 9.90 -28.54 15.01
C GLY A 456 9.56 -27.10 15.42
N LEU A 457 8.27 -26.75 15.52
CA LEU A 457 7.81 -25.42 15.95
C LEU A 457 8.43 -25.00 17.29
N ARG A 458 9.26 -23.96 17.29
CA ARG A 458 9.87 -23.36 18.48
C ARG A 458 9.59 -21.88 18.58
N GLN A 459 9.48 -21.41 19.82
CA GLN A 459 9.36 -20.00 20.18
C GLN A 459 10.75 -19.45 20.49
N LEU A 460 11.14 -18.33 19.88
CA LEU A 460 12.47 -17.72 20.03
C LEU A 460 12.47 -16.51 20.99
N THR A 461 11.36 -15.78 21.07
CA THR A 461 11.24 -14.62 21.97
C THR A 461 10.09 -14.74 22.98
N SER A 462 10.18 -13.98 24.07
CA SER A 462 9.17 -13.91 25.12
C SER A 462 9.31 -12.60 25.90
N GLY A 463 8.20 -12.07 26.42
CA GLY A 463 8.19 -10.88 27.28
C GLY A 463 6.86 -10.13 27.26
N ASN A 464 6.78 -8.99 27.96
CA ASN A 464 5.66 -8.05 27.84
C ASN A 464 5.89 -7.06 26.68
N CYS A 465 6.17 -7.64 25.51
CA CYS A 465 6.57 -6.96 24.28
C CYS A 465 5.94 -7.64 23.06
N ASN A 466 5.92 -6.92 21.96
CA ASN A 466 5.56 -7.41 20.64
C ASN A 466 6.82 -7.42 19.78
N ASP A 467 7.20 -8.61 19.32
CA ASP A 467 8.29 -8.87 18.40
C ASP A 467 7.70 -9.28 17.06
N VAL A 468 8.05 -8.54 16.00
CA VAL A 468 7.43 -8.62 14.67
C VAL A 468 8.46 -8.52 13.55
N ASP A 469 8.01 -8.75 12.32
CA ASP A 469 8.77 -8.57 11.08
C ASP A 469 10.18 -9.20 11.10
N PRO A 470 10.31 -10.51 11.42
CA PRO A 470 11.62 -11.15 11.53
C PRO A 470 12.27 -11.48 10.19
N ASN A 471 13.60 -11.45 10.12
CA ASN A 471 14.37 -11.86 8.95
C ASN A 471 15.69 -12.57 9.33
N TYR A 472 16.15 -13.50 8.50
CA TYR A 472 17.40 -14.25 8.71
C TYR A 472 18.61 -13.43 8.24
N LEU A 473 19.58 -13.19 9.12
CA LEU A 473 20.84 -12.54 8.77
C LEU A 473 21.86 -13.56 8.23
N PRO A 474 22.78 -13.17 7.31
CA PRO A 474 23.72 -14.11 6.69
C PRO A 474 24.78 -14.68 7.62
N ASP A 475 25.00 -14.07 8.79
CA ASP A 475 25.88 -14.57 9.85
C ASP A 475 25.17 -15.59 10.77
N GLY A 476 23.93 -15.95 10.45
CA GLY A 476 23.11 -16.91 11.19
C GLY A 476 22.23 -16.28 12.29
N ARG A 477 22.40 -14.99 12.59
CA ARG A 477 21.53 -14.27 13.54
C ARG A 477 20.16 -13.99 12.92
N ILE A 478 19.23 -13.52 13.75
CA ILE A 478 17.89 -13.09 13.32
C ILE A 478 17.74 -11.60 13.65
N ALA A 479 17.34 -10.80 12.66
CA ALA A 479 16.85 -9.44 12.86
C ALA A 479 15.33 -9.45 13.02
N PHE A 480 14.77 -8.52 13.80
CA PHE A 480 13.34 -8.35 13.98
C PHE A 480 13.04 -6.97 14.56
N CYS A 481 11.79 -6.51 14.52
CA CYS A 481 11.37 -5.27 15.15
C CYS A 481 10.66 -5.54 16.48
N SER A 482 10.89 -4.72 17.50
CA SER A 482 10.30 -4.92 18.82
C SER A 482 9.92 -3.62 19.52
N ASP A 483 8.83 -3.65 20.27
CA ASP A 483 8.39 -2.55 21.14
C ASP A 483 9.08 -2.53 22.52
N ARG A 484 10.02 -3.46 22.78
CA ARG A 484 10.66 -3.64 24.10
C ARG A 484 11.50 -2.46 24.59
N ALA A 485 11.89 -1.55 23.71
CA ALA A 485 12.49 -0.25 24.08
C ALA A 485 11.53 0.62 24.93
N GLY A 486 10.22 0.38 24.82
CA GLY A 486 9.17 1.16 25.49
C GLY A 486 9.01 2.58 24.95
N TYR A 487 9.71 2.94 23.88
CA TYR A 487 9.56 4.23 23.19
C TYR A 487 8.09 4.48 22.81
N GLN A 488 7.69 5.76 22.78
CA GLN A 488 6.36 6.17 22.36
C GLN A 488 6.44 7.16 21.19
N GLU A 489 5.69 6.87 20.13
CA GLU A 489 5.60 7.69 18.91
C GLU A 489 5.07 9.11 19.24
N TYR A 490 5.69 10.17 18.71
CA TYR A 490 5.39 11.54 19.16
C TYR A 490 4.04 12.08 18.69
N TYR A 491 3.56 11.67 17.52
CA TYR A 491 2.28 12.15 16.98
C TYR A 491 1.07 11.38 17.56
N HIS A 492 1.25 10.12 17.95
CA HIS A 492 0.15 9.22 18.31
C HIS A 492 0.28 8.49 19.67
N GLN A 493 1.45 8.51 20.30
CA GLN A 493 1.78 7.81 21.55
C GLN A 493 1.60 6.29 21.52
N GLU A 494 1.59 5.70 20.32
CA GLU A 494 1.73 4.26 20.16
C GLU A 494 3.06 3.77 20.75
N ARG A 495 3.12 2.48 21.09
CA ARG A 495 4.39 1.81 21.38
C ARG A 495 5.20 1.71 20.09
N SER A 496 6.29 2.47 20.03
CA SER A 496 7.22 2.47 18.90
C SER A 496 7.98 1.16 18.80
N ARG A 497 8.14 0.67 17.56
CA ARG A 497 8.93 -0.52 17.21
C ARG A 497 10.30 -0.05 16.72
N VAL A 498 11.38 -0.72 17.14
CA VAL A 498 12.74 -0.50 16.63
C VAL A 498 13.44 -1.82 16.36
N LEU A 499 14.53 -1.82 15.58
CA LEU A 499 15.22 -3.05 15.19
C LEU A 499 16.07 -3.63 16.32
N TYR A 500 15.98 -4.94 16.44
CA TYR A 500 16.78 -5.81 17.29
C TYR A 500 17.43 -6.93 16.48
N VAL A 501 18.49 -7.51 17.03
CA VAL A 501 19.14 -8.74 16.55
C VAL A 501 19.28 -9.74 17.69
N MET A 502 19.28 -11.03 17.37
CA MET A 502 19.47 -12.13 18.33
C MET A 502 20.17 -13.34 17.69
N GLU A 503 20.69 -14.24 18.52
CA GLU A 503 21.18 -15.56 18.06
C GLU A 503 20.02 -16.41 17.49
N PRO A 504 20.30 -17.39 16.61
CA PRO A 504 19.25 -18.28 16.06
C PRO A 504 18.53 -19.15 17.10
N ASP A 505 19.01 -19.20 18.35
CA ASP A 505 18.34 -19.86 19.48
C ASP A 505 17.53 -18.90 20.38
N GLY A 506 17.43 -17.62 20.01
CA GLY A 506 16.69 -16.58 20.74
C GLY A 506 17.49 -15.85 21.83
N ARG A 507 18.75 -16.22 22.08
CA ARG A 507 19.61 -15.55 23.07
C ARG A 507 20.24 -14.26 22.53
N ASN A 508 20.89 -13.52 23.42
CA ASN A 508 21.65 -12.30 23.14
C ASN A 508 20.86 -11.22 22.37
N VAL A 509 19.57 -11.02 22.69
CA VAL A 509 18.78 -9.95 22.07
C VAL A 509 19.42 -8.57 22.32
N GLN A 510 19.79 -7.86 21.26
CA GLN A 510 20.45 -6.55 21.28
C GLN A 510 19.71 -5.55 20.40
N GLN A 511 19.57 -4.31 20.86
CA GLN A 511 19.02 -3.21 20.07
C GLN A 511 20.05 -2.74 19.03
N ILE A 512 19.59 -2.42 17.81
CA ILE A 512 20.44 -1.91 16.73
C ILE A 512 19.97 -0.60 16.10
N THR A 513 18.69 -0.21 16.24
CA THR A 513 18.22 1.15 15.89
C THR A 513 17.58 1.83 17.09
N PHE A 514 17.67 3.16 17.12
CA PHE A 514 17.33 3.98 18.28
C PHE A 514 16.34 5.11 17.93
N ASN A 515 15.62 4.99 16.81
CA ASN A 515 14.57 5.93 16.43
C ASN A 515 13.44 5.88 17.48
N PRO A 516 13.09 6.98 18.16
CA PRO A 516 11.97 7.01 19.10
C PRO A 516 10.60 7.03 18.42
N ASN A 517 10.55 7.32 17.10
CA ASN A 517 9.40 7.02 16.24
C ASN A 517 9.42 5.51 15.87
N GLN A 518 8.90 5.07 14.73
CA GLN A 518 8.85 3.64 14.35
C GLN A 518 9.88 3.26 13.27
N ASP A 519 10.54 2.10 13.43
CA ASP A 519 11.30 1.39 12.38
C ASP A 519 10.72 -0.02 12.18
N TYR A 520 10.60 -0.49 10.92
CA TYR A 520 9.94 -1.75 10.54
C TYR A 520 10.41 -2.27 9.16
N ASP A 521 9.88 -3.42 8.71
CA ASP A 521 10.29 -4.13 7.48
C ASP A 521 11.82 -4.36 7.32
N PRO A 522 12.52 -5.01 8.27
CA PRO A 522 13.95 -5.28 8.14
C PRO A 522 14.23 -6.33 7.05
N LEU A 523 15.18 -6.00 6.17
CA LEU A 523 15.57 -6.78 5.00
C LEU A 523 17.11 -6.90 4.92
N PRO A 524 17.70 -8.10 4.98
CA PRO A 524 19.11 -8.28 4.67
C PRO A 524 19.37 -8.03 3.18
N LEU A 525 20.22 -7.05 2.87
CA LEU A 525 20.72 -6.80 1.52
C LEU A 525 21.86 -7.75 1.16
N ARG A 526 22.06 -8.00 -0.14
CA ARG A 526 23.14 -8.82 -0.70
C ARG A 526 24.54 -8.44 -0.22
N ASP A 527 24.77 -7.16 0.08
CA ASP A 527 26.05 -6.65 0.62
C ASP A 527 26.25 -6.83 2.14
N GLY A 528 25.27 -7.43 2.82
CA GLY A 528 25.31 -7.71 4.25
C GLY A 528 24.85 -6.56 5.15
N ARG A 529 24.34 -5.45 4.60
CA ARG A 529 23.57 -4.45 5.37
C ARG A 529 22.16 -4.95 5.68
N ILE A 530 21.50 -4.31 6.65
CA ILE A 530 20.06 -4.39 6.85
C ILE A 530 19.45 -3.10 6.28
N LEU A 531 18.60 -3.23 5.26
CA LEU A 531 17.67 -2.18 4.82
C LEU A 531 16.42 -2.25 5.71
N TYR A 532 15.80 -1.11 6.02
CA TYR A 532 14.53 -1.06 6.77
C TYR A 532 13.74 0.19 6.42
N THR A 533 12.41 0.15 6.62
CA THR A 533 11.57 1.35 6.59
C THR A 533 11.60 2.05 7.94
N SER A 534 11.72 3.37 7.93
CA SER A 534 11.78 4.23 9.11
C SER A 534 10.77 5.37 8.98
N TYR A 535 9.95 5.56 10.01
CA TYR A 535 8.92 6.61 10.09
C TYR A 535 9.55 7.92 10.58
N ARG A 536 9.33 8.99 9.82
CA ARG A 536 9.92 10.32 10.06
C ARG A 536 8.81 11.37 10.17
N PHE A 537 8.57 11.82 11.40
CA PHE A 537 7.64 12.90 11.70
C PHE A 537 8.33 14.26 11.62
N TYR A 538 7.82 15.13 10.75
CA TYR A 538 8.17 16.53 10.68
C TYR A 538 7.04 17.30 11.38
N ALA A 539 7.23 17.72 12.63
CA ALA A 539 6.26 18.58 13.31
C ALA A 539 6.32 20.03 12.75
N GLN A 540 5.45 20.92 13.24
CA GLN A 540 5.43 22.36 12.89
C GLN A 540 6.64 23.15 13.49
N ASP A 541 7.84 22.57 13.44
CA ASP A 541 9.04 23.01 14.17
C ASP A 541 9.76 24.18 13.45
N GLY A 542 9.03 25.26 13.17
CA GLY A 542 9.56 26.58 12.79
C GLY A 542 10.48 26.65 11.57
N HIS A 543 10.32 25.73 10.62
CA HIS A 543 11.41 25.35 9.71
C HIS A 543 11.84 26.36 8.64
N VAL A 544 13.16 26.53 8.51
CA VAL A 544 13.84 27.16 7.35
C VAL A 544 14.35 26.05 6.40
N GLY A 545 13.43 25.19 5.97
CA GLY A 545 13.72 24.11 5.02
C GLY A 545 13.85 24.60 3.57
N PRO A 546 14.19 23.73 2.61
CA PRO A 546 14.36 24.09 1.19
C PRO A 546 13.03 24.19 0.43
N LEU A 547 11.92 24.22 1.15
CA LEU A 547 10.56 24.33 0.61
C LEU A 547 10.18 25.82 0.53
N PRO A 548 9.46 26.28 -0.51
CA PRO A 548 9.02 27.66 -0.61
C PRO A 548 8.14 28.06 0.60
N GLY A 549 8.15 29.34 0.96
CA GLY A 549 7.50 29.88 2.17
C GLY A 549 5.99 29.67 2.29
N GLU A 550 5.35 29.16 1.23
CA GLU A 550 3.96 28.71 1.20
C GLU A 550 3.67 27.50 2.12
N HIS A 551 4.72 26.80 2.58
CA HIS A 551 4.63 25.59 3.40
C HIS A 551 4.69 25.83 4.92
N LEU A 552 4.74 27.09 5.37
CA LEU A 552 4.73 27.45 6.80
C LEU A 552 3.48 26.90 7.52
N GLY A 553 3.66 25.91 8.40
CA GLY A 553 2.60 25.33 9.23
C GLY A 553 2.16 23.90 8.87
N LEU A 554 2.81 23.21 7.94
CA LEU A 554 2.54 21.79 7.68
C LEU A 554 3.29 20.89 8.66
N SER A 555 2.59 19.94 9.31
CA SER A 555 3.22 18.73 9.84
C SER A 555 3.26 17.67 8.74
N ARG A 556 4.41 17.02 8.54
CA ARG A 556 4.58 15.96 7.52
C ARG A 556 4.89 14.62 8.17
N ILE A 557 4.45 13.55 7.52
CA ILE A 557 4.88 12.18 7.81
C ILE A 557 5.45 11.63 6.51
N GLU A 558 6.72 11.24 6.53
CA GLU A 558 7.33 10.46 5.45
C GLU A 558 7.84 9.15 6.04
N THR A 559 7.71 8.05 5.32
CA THR A 559 8.45 6.82 5.64
C THR A 559 9.57 6.66 4.62
N VAL A 560 10.79 6.52 5.14
CA VAL A 560 12.03 6.52 4.38
C VAL A 560 12.68 5.15 4.47
N LEU A 561 13.45 4.74 3.47
CA LEU A 561 14.30 3.56 3.62
C LEU A 561 15.62 3.99 4.24
N ARG A 562 16.07 3.31 5.28
CA ARG A 562 17.39 3.45 5.89
C ARG A 562 18.17 2.15 5.73
N ALA A 563 19.49 2.23 5.86
CA ALA A 563 20.33 1.04 5.90
C ALA A 563 21.40 1.18 7.00
N CYS A 564 21.65 0.09 7.71
CA CYS A 564 22.69 -0.03 8.73
C CYS A 564 23.43 -1.36 8.60
N ASN A 565 24.49 -1.55 9.39
CA ASN A 565 25.16 -2.84 9.52
C ASN A 565 24.37 -3.79 10.46
N PRO A 566 24.64 -5.11 10.43
CA PRO A 566 24.06 -6.08 11.38
C PRO A 566 24.41 -5.87 12.87
N ASP A 567 25.15 -4.82 13.20
CA ASP A 567 25.46 -4.36 14.55
C ASP A 567 24.92 -2.93 14.83
N GLY A 568 24.09 -2.38 13.93
CA GLY A 568 23.53 -1.03 14.01
C GLY A 568 24.48 0.10 13.61
N SER A 569 25.78 -0.16 13.42
CA SER A 569 26.72 0.87 12.95
C SER A 569 26.46 1.27 11.49
N ALA A 570 27.00 2.41 11.08
CA ALA A 570 26.86 2.98 9.75
C ALA A 570 25.39 3.15 9.31
N ASP A 571 24.47 3.42 10.24
CA ASP A 571 23.11 3.89 9.93
C ASP A 571 23.15 5.12 9.01
N HIS A 572 22.42 5.06 7.90
CA HIS A 572 22.22 6.17 6.98
C HIS A 572 20.87 6.09 6.26
N LEU A 573 20.37 7.25 5.84
CA LEU A 573 19.27 7.35 4.89
C LEU A 573 19.65 6.68 3.56
N PHE A 574 18.95 5.61 3.19
CA PHE A 574 19.09 4.93 1.91
C PHE A 574 18.23 5.62 0.85
N TYR A 575 16.93 5.81 1.12
CA TYR A 575 15.94 6.33 0.17
C TYR A 575 14.78 7.12 0.83
N GLY A 576 14.01 7.90 0.06
CA GLY A 576 12.67 8.37 0.43
C GLY A 576 12.55 9.80 0.98
N SER A 577 13.59 10.34 1.60
CA SER A 577 13.57 11.71 2.17
C SER A 577 13.18 12.79 1.14
N MET A 578 12.27 13.68 1.52
CA MET A 578 11.81 14.84 0.73
C MET A 578 11.21 14.50 -0.65
N ARG A 579 10.82 13.24 -0.91
CA ARG A 579 10.36 12.79 -2.24
C ARG A 579 8.99 13.27 -2.71
N GLY A 580 8.33 14.14 -1.95
CA GLY A 580 7.16 14.88 -2.43
C GLY A 580 7.37 15.63 -3.75
N SER A 581 8.61 15.98 -4.13
CA SER A 581 8.95 16.56 -5.43
C SER A 581 8.93 15.58 -6.62
N PHE A 582 9.02 14.27 -6.39
CA PHE A 582 8.85 13.24 -7.43
C PHE A 582 7.36 12.91 -7.65
N TYR A 583 6.57 12.84 -6.58
CA TYR A 583 5.11 12.73 -6.67
C TYR A 583 4.43 14.03 -7.16
N SER A 584 5.16 15.14 -7.28
CA SER A 584 4.64 16.43 -7.75
C SER A 584 4.42 16.53 -9.27
N PRO A 585 5.35 16.12 -10.15
CA PRO A 585 5.08 16.01 -11.58
C PRO A 585 4.25 14.75 -11.95
N LEU A 586 4.10 13.81 -11.02
CA LEU A 586 3.10 12.73 -11.11
C LEU A 586 1.67 13.19 -10.71
N ARG A 587 1.44 14.49 -10.49
CA ARG A 587 0.09 15.03 -10.22
C ARG A 587 -0.81 14.93 -11.47
N PRO A 588 -2.13 14.74 -11.29
CA PRO A 588 -3.14 14.83 -12.36
C PRO A 588 -3.34 16.20 -13.03
N MET A 589 -2.52 17.21 -12.71
CA MET A 589 -2.59 18.59 -13.19
C MET A 589 -1.25 19.30 -12.88
N PRO A 590 -0.42 19.70 -13.87
CA PRO A 590 0.88 20.33 -13.60
C PRO A 590 0.81 21.77 -13.06
N PHE A 591 -0.19 22.56 -13.48
CA PHE A 591 -0.33 23.97 -13.11
C PHE A 591 -1.37 24.25 -12.03
N SER A 592 -2.06 23.22 -11.52
CA SER A 592 -3.05 23.44 -10.48
C SER A 592 -2.40 23.69 -9.13
N ASP A 593 -2.99 24.62 -8.37
CA ASP A 593 -2.75 24.80 -6.94
C ASP A 593 -3.35 23.66 -6.08
N GLN A 594 -3.84 22.57 -6.71
CA GLN A 594 -4.36 21.35 -6.08
C GLN A 594 -3.39 20.85 -5.00
N ARG A 595 -3.66 21.26 -3.77
CA ARG A 595 -3.24 20.57 -2.54
C ARG A 595 -4.06 19.28 -2.51
N SER A 596 -3.59 18.26 -3.24
CA SER A 596 -4.28 17.06 -3.74
C SER A 596 -5.13 16.30 -2.70
N GLY A 597 -6.38 16.74 -2.49
CA GLY A 597 -7.24 16.22 -1.41
C GLY A 597 -6.84 16.69 0.00
N TRP A 598 -5.80 17.51 0.16
CA TRP A 598 -5.35 18.00 1.47
C TRP A 598 -6.48 18.86 2.07
N HIS A 599 -6.91 18.55 3.29
CA HIS A 599 -7.84 19.32 4.15
C HIS A 599 -7.95 20.80 3.74
N PRO A 600 -9.14 21.40 3.63
CA PRO A 600 -9.31 22.85 3.55
C PRO A 600 -8.44 23.68 4.53
N ARG A 601 -8.03 23.10 5.68
CA ARG A 601 -7.10 23.70 6.66
C ARG A 601 -5.61 23.50 6.35
N GLY A 602 -5.24 22.48 5.57
CA GLY A 602 -3.91 22.33 4.95
C GLY A 602 -2.73 22.09 5.90
N TYR A 603 -2.84 21.14 6.84
CA TYR A 603 -1.83 20.92 7.89
C TYR A 603 -1.13 19.54 7.93
N HIS A 604 -1.55 18.55 7.13
CA HIS A 604 -0.97 17.19 7.17
C HIS A 604 -0.73 16.59 5.78
N VAL A 605 0.37 15.83 5.63
CA VAL A 605 0.75 15.10 4.40
C VAL A 605 1.42 13.77 4.78
N GLY A 606 1.05 12.69 4.11
CA GLY A 606 1.73 11.38 4.19
C GLY A 606 2.46 11.04 2.90
N VAL A 607 3.66 10.45 2.99
CA VAL A 607 4.36 9.76 1.90
C VAL A 607 4.86 8.42 2.45
N THR A 608 4.41 7.30 1.90
CA THR A 608 4.75 5.97 2.41
C THR A 608 5.55 5.16 1.40
N ILE A 609 6.62 4.52 1.86
CA ILE A 609 7.39 3.48 1.18
C ILE A 609 7.55 2.32 2.17
N SER A 610 6.94 1.17 1.90
CA SER A 610 6.95 -0.01 2.79
C SER A 610 7.10 -1.32 2.02
N GLN A 611 7.31 -2.40 2.77
CA GLN A 611 7.52 -3.77 2.28
C GLN A 611 8.62 -3.89 1.21
N PRO A 612 9.83 -3.32 1.42
CA PRO A 612 10.93 -3.47 0.48
C PRO A 612 11.37 -4.94 0.30
N ARG A 613 11.79 -5.29 -0.92
CA ARG A 613 12.58 -6.48 -1.24
C ARG A 613 13.61 -6.16 -2.33
N GLU A 614 14.81 -6.73 -2.20
CA GLU A 614 15.89 -6.54 -3.17
C GLU A 614 15.75 -7.52 -4.35
N LEU A 615 15.68 -6.98 -5.55
CA LEU A 615 15.63 -7.73 -6.80
C LEU A 615 17.03 -8.26 -7.19
N PRO A 616 17.15 -9.22 -8.13
CA PRO A 616 18.45 -9.78 -8.52
C PRO A 616 19.46 -8.77 -9.09
N ASP A 617 19.01 -7.60 -9.54
CA ASP A 617 19.82 -6.50 -10.08
C ASP A 617 20.24 -5.45 -9.03
N GLY A 618 19.86 -5.63 -7.75
CA GLY A 618 20.13 -4.69 -6.68
C GLY A 618 19.17 -3.50 -6.59
N SER A 619 18.15 -3.43 -7.46
CA SER A 619 17.03 -2.50 -7.29
C SER A 619 16.03 -3.03 -6.25
N ILE A 620 15.26 -2.14 -5.63
CA ILE A 620 14.30 -2.49 -4.57
C ILE A 620 12.88 -2.44 -5.13
N VAL A 621 12.09 -3.51 -4.99
CA VAL A 621 10.64 -3.46 -5.18
C VAL A 621 9.95 -3.16 -3.84
N CYS A 622 8.97 -2.27 -3.84
CA CYS A 622 8.26 -1.83 -2.64
C CYS A 622 6.81 -1.39 -2.97
N ILE A 623 6.04 -1.09 -1.93
CA ILE A 623 4.73 -0.43 -2.04
C ILE A 623 4.90 1.07 -1.77
N SER A 624 4.36 1.91 -2.65
CA SER A 624 4.34 3.39 -2.54
C SER A 624 2.91 3.94 -2.72
N PRO A 625 2.67 5.27 -2.67
CA PRO A 625 1.37 5.84 -3.02
C PRO A 625 0.99 5.59 -4.49
N ALA A 626 1.97 5.31 -5.35
CA ALA A 626 1.78 4.89 -6.74
C ALA A 626 1.64 3.36 -6.89
N GLY A 627 1.33 2.65 -5.79
CA GLY A 627 1.20 1.20 -5.76
C GLY A 627 2.55 0.48 -5.83
N LEU A 628 2.58 -0.68 -6.49
CA LEU A 628 3.80 -1.46 -6.69
C LEU A 628 4.82 -0.64 -7.47
N THR A 629 6.00 -0.42 -6.88
CA THR A 629 7.02 0.53 -7.36
C THR A 629 8.39 -0.12 -7.32
N VAL A 630 9.23 0.16 -8.32
CA VAL A 630 10.65 -0.21 -8.32
C VAL A 630 11.49 1.04 -8.04
N VAL A 631 12.47 0.92 -7.15
CA VAL A 631 13.41 1.96 -6.74
C VAL A 631 14.83 1.50 -7.06
N ASP A 632 15.48 2.13 -8.02
CA ASP A 632 16.91 1.94 -8.31
C ASP A 632 17.72 3.03 -7.58
N PRO A 633 18.34 2.72 -6.42
CA PRO A 633 19.04 3.72 -5.60
C PRO A 633 20.35 4.22 -6.22
N LEU A 634 20.84 3.60 -7.30
CA LEU A 634 22.08 3.96 -7.98
C LEU A 634 21.86 5.05 -9.06
N ARG A 635 20.61 5.26 -9.49
CA ARG A 635 20.27 6.32 -10.46
C ARG A 635 20.27 7.71 -9.83
N VAL A 636 20.36 8.72 -10.69
CA VAL A 636 20.15 10.12 -10.27
C VAL A 636 18.80 10.26 -9.56
N PRO A 637 18.68 11.10 -8.51
CA PRO A 637 17.49 11.08 -7.65
C PRO A 637 16.13 11.13 -8.36
N LEU A 638 15.94 11.96 -9.39
CA LEU A 638 14.63 12.05 -10.09
C LEU A 638 14.23 10.78 -10.87
N ASP A 639 15.16 9.83 -11.03
CA ASP A 639 15.09 8.72 -11.99
C ASP A 639 15.15 7.32 -11.33
N CYS A 640 15.25 7.26 -10.00
CA CYS A 640 15.28 6.01 -9.26
C CYS A 640 13.90 5.32 -9.20
N GLU A 641 12.81 6.08 -9.06
CA GLU A 641 11.46 5.54 -8.88
C GLU A 641 10.76 5.26 -10.21
N LEU A 642 10.14 4.09 -10.28
CA LEU A 642 9.33 3.62 -11.40
C LEU A 642 8.06 2.94 -10.87
N PRO A 643 6.91 3.65 -10.86
CA PRO A 643 5.62 3.03 -10.66
C PRO A 643 5.37 1.95 -11.72
N VAL A 644 5.09 0.73 -11.29
CA VAL A 644 4.70 -0.36 -12.20
C VAL A 644 3.35 -0.02 -12.86
N PHE A 645 2.44 0.56 -12.08
CA PHE A 645 1.12 1.01 -12.49
C PHE A 645 0.93 2.51 -12.18
N PRO A 646 1.38 3.47 -13.03
CA PRO A 646 1.12 4.90 -12.85
C PRO A 646 -0.38 5.25 -12.85
N GLU A 647 -1.26 4.37 -13.34
CA GLU A 647 -2.71 4.52 -13.17
C GLU A 647 -3.19 4.34 -11.72
N VAL A 648 -2.38 3.71 -10.84
CA VAL A 648 -2.60 3.72 -9.38
C VAL A 648 -2.04 5.01 -8.82
N VAL A 649 -2.92 5.83 -8.26
CA VAL A 649 -2.53 6.90 -7.33
C VAL A 649 -3.44 6.75 -6.11
N ASN A 650 -2.93 6.10 -5.07
CA ASN A 650 -3.60 6.03 -3.78
C ASN A 650 -3.42 7.39 -3.09
N LEU A 651 -4.40 8.28 -3.26
CA LEU A 651 -4.43 9.62 -2.68
C LEU A 651 -4.64 9.53 -1.16
N ALA A 652 -3.57 9.25 -0.42
CA ALA A 652 -3.45 9.41 1.03
C ALA A 652 -3.44 10.90 1.45
N GLY A 653 -4.35 11.68 0.87
CA GLY A 653 -4.48 13.13 1.02
C GLY A 653 -5.36 13.49 2.21
N GLY A 654 -4.76 13.53 3.40
CA GLY A 654 -5.06 14.58 4.39
C GLY A 654 -6.50 14.81 4.88
N GLU A 655 -7.33 13.77 5.07
CA GLU A 655 -8.46 13.77 6.03
C GLU A 655 -8.86 12.33 6.35
N GLU A 656 -8.41 11.79 7.51
CA GLU A 656 -8.76 10.45 8.07
C GLU A 656 -9.05 9.35 7.02
N VAL A 657 -8.15 9.13 6.05
CA VAL A 657 -8.44 8.25 4.91
C VAL A 657 -8.33 6.78 5.29
N TYR A 658 -9.45 6.24 5.76
CA TYR A 658 -9.70 4.80 5.80
C TYR A 658 -9.53 4.22 4.39
N ILE A 659 -8.62 3.25 4.23
CA ILE A 659 -8.56 2.35 3.08
C ILE A 659 -9.76 1.38 3.19
N HIS A 660 -10.94 1.91 2.90
CA HIS A 660 -12.25 1.24 2.89
C HIS A 660 -13.23 1.84 1.85
N ASN A 661 -12.92 3.01 1.26
CA ASN A 661 -13.83 3.74 0.37
C ASN A 661 -13.21 4.16 -0.98
N TYR A 662 -11.89 4.02 -1.18
CA TYR A 662 -11.23 4.33 -2.47
C TYR A 662 -11.05 3.10 -3.37
N ASP A 663 -11.33 1.91 -2.85
CA ASP A 663 -11.11 0.62 -3.48
C ASP A 663 -11.96 0.45 -4.75
N HIS A 664 -13.20 0.94 -4.70
CA HIS A 664 -14.15 1.00 -5.83
C HIS A 664 -13.76 1.98 -6.95
N PHE A 665 -12.65 2.73 -6.79
CA PHE A 665 -12.23 3.77 -7.74
C PHE A 665 -10.87 3.49 -8.42
N ASN A 666 -10.12 2.46 -7.99
CA ASN A 666 -8.85 2.09 -8.61
C ASN A 666 -9.04 0.97 -9.65
N PRO A 667 -8.91 1.24 -10.97
CA PRO A 667 -9.25 0.28 -12.01
C PRO A 667 -8.23 -0.87 -12.19
N VAL A 668 -7.14 -0.93 -11.44
CA VAL A 668 -6.15 -2.03 -11.53
C VAL A 668 -5.88 -2.75 -10.21
N GLY A 669 -6.73 -2.53 -9.20
CA GLY A 669 -6.68 -3.25 -7.92
C GLY A 669 -5.48 -2.92 -7.04
N ARG A 670 -5.31 -3.71 -5.97
CA ARG A 670 -4.40 -3.44 -4.85
C ARG A 670 -3.29 -4.49 -4.79
N TYR A 671 -2.10 -4.10 -4.34
CA TYR A 671 -0.89 -4.93 -4.33
C TYR A 671 -0.16 -4.76 -3.00
N THR A 672 0.37 -5.85 -2.46
CA THR A 672 1.11 -5.85 -1.19
C THR A 672 1.92 -7.15 -1.06
N SER A 673 2.89 -7.14 -0.15
CA SER A 673 3.76 -8.28 0.15
C SER A 673 4.48 -8.84 -1.10
N PRO A 674 5.22 -8.00 -1.88
CA PRO A 674 6.02 -8.48 -2.99
C PRO A 674 7.16 -9.39 -2.49
N TYR A 675 7.48 -10.45 -3.22
CA TYR A 675 8.64 -11.32 -2.93
C TYR A 675 9.36 -11.70 -4.24
N PRO A 676 10.67 -11.47 -4.41
CA PRO A 676 11.38 -11.73 -5.66
C PRO A 676 11.31 -13.20 -6.11
N ALA A 677 11.05 -13.42 -7.40
CA ALA A 677 10.99 -14.75 -8.01
C ALA A 677 12.11 -15.02 -9.04
N GLY A 678 12.88 -13.99 -9.41
CA GLY A 678 13.90 -14.03 -10.48
C GLY A 678 13.47 -13.20 -11.69
N ASP A 679 14.44 -12.71 -12.46
CA ASP A 679 14.25 -12.08 -13.79
C ASP A 679 13.08 -11.07 -13.89
N GLY A 680 12.98 -10.14 -12.94
CA GLY A 680 11.92 -9.13 -12.90
C GLY A 680 10.51 -9.65 -12.58
N TRP A 681 10.37 -10.94 -12.24
CA TRP A 681 9.17 -11.51 -11.64
C TRP A 681 9.18 -11.41 -10.11
N VAL A 682 8.01 -11.19 -9.55
CA VAL A 682 7.73 -11.22 -8.11
C VAL A 682 6.49 -12.07 -7.82
N TRP A 683 6.47 -12.78 -6.71
CA TRP A 683 5.22 -13.15 -6.05
C TRP A 683 4.60 -11.89 -5.43
N VAL A 684 3.28 -11.79 -5.42
CA VAL A 684 2.58 -10.66 -4.81
C VAL A 684 1.19 -11.09 -4.34
N ALA A 685 0.73 -10.55 -3.21
CA ALA A 685 -0.67 -10.64 -2.84
C ALA A 685 -1.43 -9.52 -3.58
N HIS A 686 -2.36 -9.90 -4.45
CA HIS A 686 -3.11 -8.97 -5.30
C HIS A 686 -4.62 -9.14 -5.10
N ALA A 687 -5.33 -8.02 -4.96
CA ALA A 687 -6.78 -7.96 -4.95
C ALA A 687 -7.26 -7.15 -6.17
N PRO A 688 -7.78 -7.80 -7.23
CA PRO A 688 -8.38 -7.11 -8.36
C PRO A 688 -9.61 -6.30 -7.91
N TRP A 689 -9.80 -5.09 -8.46
CA TRP A 689 -10.91 -4.21 -8.05
C TRP A 689 -12.30 -4.82 -8.30
N HIS A 690 -12.42 -5.68 -9.33
CA HIS A 690 -13.67 -6.35 -9.70
C HIS A 690 -13.98 -7.53 -8.76
N ASP A 691 -13.05 -7.88 -7.88
CA ASP A 691 -13.31 -8.87 -6.86
C ASP A 691 -13.97 -8.22 -5.65
N LEU A 692 -15.26 -8.51 -5.49
CA LEU A 692 -16.12 -7.88 -4.50
C LEU A 692 -16.16 -8.65 -3.17
N ARG A 693 -15.33 -9.69 -3.00
CA ARG A 693 -15.19 -10.39 -1.72
C ARG A 693 -14.63 -9.43 -0.66
N PRO A 694 -15.19 -9.40 0.56
CA PRO A 694 -14.49 -8.80 1.70
C PRO A 694 -13.14 -9.51 1.86
N ASN A 695 -12.04 -8.75 1.75
CA ASN A 695 -10.67 -9.25 1.82
C ASN A 695 -10.32 -10.21 0.65
N ALA A 696 -10.38 -9.70 -0.58
CA ALA A 696 -10.11 -10.42 -1.84
C ALA A 696 -8.62 -10.53 -2.27
N TYR A 697 -7.65 -10.67 -1.36
CA TYR A 697 -6.25 -10.90 -1.78
C TYR A 697 -6.03 -12.36 -2.19
N GLY A 698 -5.67 -12.59 -3.44
CA GLY A 698 -5.13 -13.87 -3.92
C GLY A 698 -3.61 -13.81 -4.11
N LEU A 699 -2.96 -14.96 -4.27
CA LEU A 699 -1.54 -15.07 -4.60
C LEU A 699 -1.32 -15.07 -6.11
N TYR A 700 -0.47 -14.17 -6.59
CA TYR A 700 -0.13 -14.04 -8.01
C TYR A 700 1.38 -14.03 -8.22
N LEU A 701 1.81 -14.56 -9.37
CA LEU A 701 3.13 -14.33 -9.93
C LEU A 701 3.02 -13.19 -10.95
N PHE A 702 3.85 -12.17 -10.83
CA PHE A 702 3.69 -10.89 -11.51
C PHE A 702 5.01 -10.41 -12.14
N ASN A 703 5.00 -9.97 -13.39
CA ASN A 703 6.20 -9.43 -14.06
C ASN A 703 6.23 -7.90 -14.04
N LEU A 704 7.27 -7.33 -13.43
CA LEU A 704 7.43 -5.87 -13.23
C LEU A 704 7.61 -5.08 -14.54
N GLN A 705 7.98 -5.72 -15.65
CA GLN A 705 8.20 -5.07 -16.94
C GLN A 705 7.00 -5.18 -17.90
N THR A 706 6.35 -6.33 -18.02
CA THR A 706 5.19 -6.52 -18.91
C THR A 706 3.86 -6.23 -18.25
N ARG A 707 3.80 -6.23 -16.91
CA ARG A 707 2.57 -6.29 -16.09
C ARG A 707 1.76 -7.58 -16.27
N GLU A 708 2.37 -8.64 -16.78
CA GLU A 708 1.73 -9.96 -16.84
C GLU A 708 1.44 -10.46 -15.43
N GLN A 709 0.24 -11.01 -15.22
CA GLN A 709 -0.21 -11.57 -13.95
C GLN A 709 -0.62 -13.03 -14.17
N ARG A 710 -0.19 -13.92 -13.28
CA ARG A 710 -0.60 -15.34 -13.26
C ARG A 710 -1.13 -15.67 -11.87
N LEU A 711 -2.40 -16.08 -11.81
CA LEU A 711 -2.99 -16.58 -10.56
C LEU A 711 -2.27 -17.87 -10.13
N VAL A 712 -1.85 -17.92 -8.87
CA VAL A 712 -1.20 -19.09 -8.26
C VAL A 712 -2.21 -19.84 -7.40
N TYR A 713 -2.89 -19.13 -6.51
CA TYR A 713 -3.89 -19.66 -5.58
C TYR A 713 -4.71 -18.51 -4.99
N ASP A 714 -6.00 -18.74 -4.77
CA ASP A 714 -6.95 -17.74 -4.28
C ASP A 714 -8.16 -18.48 -3.66
N ASP A 715 -8.43 -18.21 -2.39
CA ASP A 715 -9.52 -18.83 -1.62
C ASP A 715 -10.79 -17.96 -1.65
N PRO A 716 -11.94 -18.48 -2.15
CA PRO A 716 -13.18 -17.70 -2.23
C PRO A 716 -13.73 -17.21 -0.86
N GLN A 717 -13.16 -17.65 0.27
CA GLN A 717 -13.57 -17.27 1.63
C GLN A 717 -12.49 -16.54 2.45
N MET A 718 -11.26 -16.39 1.95
CA MET A 718 -10.10 -15.88 2.71
C MET A 718 -9.22 -14.97 1.84
N SER A 719 -8.54 -14.00 2.45
CA SER A 719 -7.33 -13.39 1.87
C SER A 719 -6.13 -14.32 2.07
N ASP A 720 -5.40 -14.54 0.99
CA ASP A 720 -4.12 -15.22 0.94
C ASP A 720 -3.00 -14.18 0.77
N VAL A 721 -2.03 -14.18 1.69
CA VAL A 721 -1.11 -13.06 1.89
C VAL A 721 0.31 -13.52 2.22
N ASP A 722 1.26 -12.60 2.12
CA ASP A 722 2.67 -12.80 2.44
C ASP A 722 3.28 -14.05 1.75
N PRO A 723 3.24 -14.13 0.40
CA PRO A 723 3.77 -15.27 -0.35
C PRO A 723 5.28 -15.39 -0.19
N ALA A 724 5.73 -16.53 0.35
CA ALA A 724 7.14 -16.84 0.59
C ALA A 724 7.49 -18.20 -0.05
N PRO A 725 8.26 -18.24 -1.16
CA PRO A 725 8.54 -19.46 -1.91
C PRO A 725 9.46 -20.41 -1.15
N LEU A 726 9.08 -21.69 -1.04
CA LEU A 726 9.89 -22.72 -0.37
C LEU A 726 10.92 -23.30 -1.35
N ALA A 727 11.98 -22.54 -1.60
CA ALA A 727 13.13 -22.93 -2.40
C ALA A 727 14.43 -22.28 -1.89
N PRO A 728 15.60 -22.90 -2.10
CA PRO A 728 16.88 -22.27 -1.80
C PRO A 728 17.07 -20.96 -2.56
N ARG A 729 17.58 -19.93 -1.89
CA ARG A 729 17.92 -18.62 -2.48
C ARG A 729 19.40 -18.30 -2.22
N PRO A 730 20.07 -17.54 -3.11
CA PRO A 730 21.44 -17.09 -2.85
C PRO A 730 21.49 -16.36 -1.50
N PRO A 731 22.37 -16.75 -0.57
CA PRO A 731 22.55 -16.01 0.67
C PRO A 731 23.16 -14.64 0.36
N ALA A 732 22.74 -13.63 1.12
CA ALA A 732 23.48 -12.37 1.18
C ALA A 732 24.86 -12.58 1.84
N LEU A 733 25.76 -11.61 1.70
CA LEU A 733 27.10 -11.70 2.30
C LEU A 733 27.05 -11.45 3.82
N ALA A 734 27.80 -12.23 4.60
CA ALA A 734 27.96 -11.98 6.03
C ALA A 734 28.90 -10.79 6.26
N ARG A 735 28.40 -9.74 6.92
CA ARG A 735 29.17 -8.56 7.29
C ARG A 735 29.58 -8.63 8.75
N ALA A 736 30.88 -8.81 9.00
CA ALA A 736 31.43 -8.80 10.34
C ALA A 736 31.19 -7.44 11.03
N SER A 737 30.92 -7.47 12.34
CA SER A 737 30.88 -6.24 13.14
C SER A 737 32.27 -5.60 13.19
N VAL A 738 32.30 -4.27 13.06
CA VAL A 738 33.51 -3.46 13.22
C VAL A 738 33.61 -2.83 14.62
N LEU A 739 32.61 -3.04 15.46
CA LEU A 739 32.53 -2.50 16.81
C LEU A 739 33.28 -3.40 17.81
N ASN A 740 33.82 -2.77 18.84
CA ASN A 740 34.43 -3.47 19.96
C ASN A 740 33.31 -4.07 20.86
N PRO A 741 33.31 -5.38 21.19
CA PRO A 741 32.36 -5.96 22.16
C PRO A 741 32.47 -5.36 23.58
N LYS A 742 33.55 -4.63 23.87
CA LYS A 742 33.76 -3.79 25.08
C LYS A 742 33.73 -2.29 24.72
N ALA A 743 32.79 -1.90 23.85
CA ALA A 743 32.64 -0.53 23.39
C ALA A 743 32.47 0.48 24.55
N PRO A 744 32.99 1.71 24.40
CA PRO A 744 32.71 2.79 25.34
C PRO A 744 31.23 3.19 25.27
N ALA A 745 30.72 3.83 26.33
CA ALA A 745 29.36 4.39 26.39
C ALA A 745 29.18 5.68 25.55
N SER A 746 30.15 6.00 24.70
CA SER A 746 30.17 7.15 23.80
C SER A 746 30.49 6.72 22.38
N GLY A 747 29.97 7.47 21.40
CA GLY A 747 30.38 7.44 20.01
C GLY A 747 30.72 8.86 19.54
N PHE A 748 31.13 9.01 18.30
CA PHE A 748 31.59 10.28 17.75
C PHE A 748 30.85 10.63 16.46
N ILE A 749 30.46 11.89 16.31
CA ILE A 749 29.83 12.42 15.09
C ILE A 749 30.65 13.61 14.59
N TYR A 750 30.90 13.67 13.28
CA TYR A 750 31.51 14.83 12.63
C TYR A 750 30.76 15.26 11.37
N CYS A 751 30.87 16.54 11.04
CA CYS A 751 30.42 17.09 9.76
C CYS A 751 31.61 17.72 9.03
N ASN A 752 31.75 17.43 7.73
CA ASN A 752 32.81 18.02 6.92
C ASN A 752 32.67 19.54 6.79
N SER A 753 31.46 20.02 6.50
CA SER A 753 31.13 21.45 6.59
C SER A 753 29.62 21.65 6.60
N VAL A 754 29.09 22.30 7.64
CA VAL A 754 27.65 22.67 7.70
C VAL A 754 27.26 23.68 6.62
N PHE A 755 28.23 24.32 5.96
CA PHE A 755 27.99 25.21 4.83
C PHE A 755 27.68 24.45 3.53
N ASN A 756 28.13 23.20 3.40
CA ASN A 756 27.68 22.27 2.37
C ASN A 756 26.25 21.84 2.71
N SER A 757 25.27 22.42 2.03
CA SER A 757 23.85 22.27 2.37
C SER A 757 22.98 22.80 1.24
N ASP A 758 21.87 22.11 0.94
CA ASP A 758 20.85 22.60 0.02
C ASP A 758 19.83 23.55 0.73
N LEU A 759 20.03 23.84 2.03
CA LEU A 759 19.10 24.64 2.84
C LEU A 759 19.29 26.17 2.66
N PRO A 760 18.19 26.96 2.70
CA PRO A 760 18.21 28.41 2.48
C PRO A 760 18.40 29.22 3.78
N PHE A 761 19.54 29.03 4.45
CA PHE A 761 19.91 29.81 5.65
C PHE A 761 21.17 30.66 5.45
N ASP A 762 21.31 31.67 6.32
CA ASP A 762 22.50 32.53 6.38
C ASP A 762 23.68 31.78 7.02
N ARG A 763 24.55 31.27 6.16
CA ARG A 763 25.79 30.56 6.52
C ARG A 763 26.78 31.45 7.28
N ALA A 764 26.82 32.75 6.99
CA ALA A 764 27.76 33.68 7.62
C ALA A 764 27.44 33.94 9.10
N ARG A 765 26.22 33.63 9.55
CA ARG A 765 25.79 33.73 10.96
C ARG A 765 26.10 32.49 11.81
N VAL A 766 26.33 31.29 11.25
CA VAL A 766 26.54 30.06 12.05
C VAL A 766 27.79 30.17 12.94
N ARG A 767 27.68 29.84 14.22
CA ARG A 767 28.80 29.78 15.18
C ARG A 767 28.86 28.49 15.98
N PHE A 768 27.71 27.85 16.23
CA PHE A 768 27.63 26.68 17.09
C PHE A 768 26.68 25.62 16.55
N VAL A 769 26.88 24.38 17.00
CA VAL A 769 25.93 23.26 16.88
C VAL A 769 25.40 22.93 18.26
N ARG A 770 24.08 23.01 18.44
CA ARG A 770 23.40 22.46 19.63
C ARG A 770 23.22 20.96 19.44
N VAL A 771 23.44 20.18 20.50
CA VAL A 771 23.23 18.72 20.50
C VAL A 771 22.08 18.39 21.45
N LEU A 772 21.07 17.70 20.94
CA LEU A 772 19.82 17.41 21.62
C LEU A 772 19.57 15.89 21.69
N GLU A 773 19.35 15.35 22.88
CA GLU A 773 18.85 13.99 23.08
C GLU A 773 17.33 13.94 22.86
N GLY A 774 16.82 12.90 22.19
CA GLY A 774 15.40 12.57 22.14
C GLY A 774 14.92 11.90 23.42
N VAL A 775 14.14 12.61 24.23
CA VAL A 775 13.68 12.10 25.54
C VAL A 775 12.34 11.39 25.39
N GLN A 776 12.29 10.15 25.87
CA GLN A 776 11.07 9.34 25.93
C GLN A 776 9.91 10.08 26.61
N MET A 777 8.75 10.06 25.97
CA MET A 777 7.49 10.52 26.58
C MET A 777 6.83 9.39 27.38
N GLY A 778 6.10 9.78 28.42
CA GLY A 778 5.05 8.96 29.02
C GLY A 778 3.68 9.51 28.62
N LEU A 779 2.69 8.61 28.55
CA LEU A 779 1.27 8.86 28.25
C LEU A 779 0.77 10.24 28.71
N SER A 780 0.38 11.08 27.76
CA SER A 780 -0.17 12.41 28.00
C SER A 780 -1.21 12.78 26.94
N ILE A 781 -2.46 12.98 27.36
CA ILE A 781 -3.63 13.16 26.47
C ILE A 781 -3.57 14.47 25.65
N ALA A 782 -2.53 15.30 25.83
CA ALA A 782 -2.39 16.64 25.24
C ALA A 782 -1.21 16.80 24.25
N ALA A 783 -0.62 15.72 23.72
CA ALA A 783 0.45 15.84 22.74
C ALA A 783 -0.05 16.14 21.33
N ASN A 784 -0.04 17.43 20.96
CA ASN A 784 0.02 17.87 19.57
C ASN A 784 1.20 18.83 19.43
N ALA A 785 2.17 18.47 18.57
CA ALA A 785 3.33 19.28 18.16
C ALA A 785 4.30 19.73 19.29
N ALA A 786 5.00 18.76 19.90
CA ALA A 786 6.31 18.99 20.53
C ALA A 786 7.07 17.65 20.68
N PHE A 787 8.33 17.60 20.24
CA PHE A 787 9.28 16.60 20.74
C PHE A 787 9.76 17.02 22.14
N ARG A 788 9.93 16.06 23.06
CA ARG A 788 10.72 16.29 24.28
C ARG A 788 12.19 16.09 23.96
N THR A 789 13.02 17.09 24.24
CA THR A 789 14.47 16.96 24.11
C THR A 789 15.20 17.39 25.37
N ARG A 790 16.42 16.88 25.56
CA ARG A 790 17.35 17.33 26.60
C ARG A 790 18.56 17.94 25.91
N LEU A 791 19.00 19.10 26.39
CA LEU A 791 20.25 19.69 25.94
C LEU A 791 21.44 18.87 26.45
N LEU A 792 22.17 18.23 25.54
CA LEU A 792 23.40 17.50 25.84
C LEU A 792 24.62 18.44 25.87
N GLY A 793 24.65 19.42 24.96
CA GLY A 793 25.69 20.43 24.89
C GLY A 793 25.52 21.39 23.71
N THR A 794 26.44 22.35 23.61
CA THR A 794 26.59 23.23 22.44
C THR A 794 28.07 23.28 22.10
N VAL A 795 28.43 22.94 20.87
CA VAL A 795 29.82 22.82 20.40
C VAL A 795 30.13 23.91 19.36
N PRO A 796 31.37 24.42 19.29
CA PRO A 796 31.75 25.41 18.27
C PRO A 796 31.78 24.78 16.87
N VAL A 797 31.50 25.61 15.87
CA VAL A 797 31.73 25.32 14.45
C VAL A 797 33.03 26.00 14.02
N HIS A 798 33.90 25.26 13.34
CA HIS A 798 35.19 25.76 12.86
C HIS A 798 35.03 26.71 11.66
N PRO A 799 36.04 27.54 11.32
CA PRO A 799 35.97 28.48 10.20
C PRO A 799 35.65 27.87 8.83
N ASP A 800 35.95 26.59 8.62
CA ASP A 800 35.59 25.81 7.41
C ASP A 800 34.15 25.27 7.44
N GLY A 801 33.43 25.45 8.55
CA GLY A 801 32.10 24.92 8.81
C GLY A 801 32.08 23.53 9.46
N SER A 802 33.23 22.95 9.78
CA SER A 802 33.30 21.61 10.36
C SER A 802 32.97 21.59 11.87
N PHE A 803 32.53 20.44 12.37
CA PHE A 803 32.44 20.16 13.80
C PHE A 803 32.74 18.69 14.08
N TYR A 804 33.21 18.40 15.30
CA TYR A 804 33.50 17.04 15.77
C TYR A 804 33.09 16.93 17.25
N VAL A 805 32.20 15.99 17.55
CA VAL A 805 31.54 15.87 18.85
C VAL A 805 31.47 14.43 19.34
N GLU A 806 31.83 14.22 20.59
CA GLU A 806 31.59 12.98 21.32
C GLU A 806 30.18 13.04 21.92
N VAL A 807 29.38 12.00 21.67
CA VAL A 807 27.96 11.92 22.05
C VAL A 807 27.67 10.59 22.76
N PRO A 808 26.60 10.50 23.58
CA PRO A 808 26.18 9.24 24.16
C PRO A 808 25.92 8.19 23.08
N ALA A 809 26.47 7.00 23.25
CA ALA A 809 26.16 5.87 22.37
C ALA A 809 24.70 5.42 22.53
N ASP A 810 24.16 4.72 21.54
CA ASP A 810 22.88 4.01 21.63
C ASP A 810 21.71 4.95 22.05
N THR A 811 21.81 6.21 21.63
CA THR A 811 20.95 7.32 22.06
C THR A 811 20.46 8.12 20.84
N PRO A 812 19.16 8.45 20.74
CA PRO A 812 18.65 9.32 19.68
C PRO A 812 19.10 10.77 19.87
N ILE A 813 19.75 11.33 18.85
CA ILE A 813 20.41 12.64 18.87
C ILE A 813 19.95 13.48 17.67
N ARG A 814 19.78 14.79 17.88
CA ARG A 814 19.54 15.80 16.83
C ARG A 814 20.41 17.03 17.01
N PHE A 815 20.53 17.79 15.93
CA PHE A 815 21.43 18.95 15.83
C PHE A 815 20.66 20.22 15.48
N GLU A 816 21.12 21.37 15.98
CA GLU A 816 20.65 22.69 15.54
C GLU A 816 21.85 23.59 15.22
N LEU A 817 21.82 24.27 14.08
CA LEU A 817 22.81 25.32 13.78
C LEU A 817 22.37 26.60 14.48
N LEU A 818 23.24 27.21 15.27
CA LEU A 818 23.00 28.45 16.00
C LEU A 818 23.89 29.58 15.50
N ASP A 819 23.42 30.83 15.64
CA ASP A 819 24.25 32.01 15.53
C ASP A 819 24.94 32.42 16.83
N ALA A 820 25.66 33.56 16.80
CA ALA A 820 26.37 34.12 17.94
C ALA A 820 25.47 34.43 19.15
N ASP A 821 24.19 34.75 18.92
CA ASP A 821 23.19 35.04 19.95
C ASP A 821 22.49 33.77 20.47
N GLY A 822 22.92 32.58 20.02
CA GLY A 822 22.34 31.29 20.37
C GLY A 822 20.99 31.00 19.70
N LYS A 823 20.60 31.80 18.70
CA LYS A 823 19.35 31.67 17.95
C LYS A 823 19.50 30.60 16.86
N MET A 824 18.50 29.72 16.78
CA MET A 824 18.39 28.68 15.75
C MET A 824 18.37 29.30 14.33
N LEU A 825 19.17 28.73 13.45
CA LEU A 825 19.22 28.98 12.00
C LEU A 825 18.65 27.78 11.22
N VAL A 826 18.98 26.56 11.67
CA VAL A 826 18.56 25.27 11.11
C VAL A 826 18.33 24.30 12.27
N HIS A 827 17.39 23.36 12.11
CA HIS A 827 17.11 22.27 13.05
C HIS A 827 17.02 20.97 12.25
N GLU A 828 17.81 19.95 12.59
CA GLU A 828 17.65 18.61 12.01
C GLU A 828 16.35 17.98 12.54
N THR A 829 15.57 17.37 11.66
CA THR A 829 14.29 16.73 12.01
C THR A 829 14.43 15.25 12.35
N GLU A 830 15.51 14.60 11.91
CA GLU A 830 15.71 13.16 12.03
C GLU A 830 16.64 12.77 13.17
N PHE A 831 16.17 11.89 14.05
CA PHE A 831 17.00 11.32 15.09
C PHE A 831 18.11 10.45 14.48
N ASN A 832 19.33 10.93 14.62
CA ASN A 832 20.54 10.19 14.33
C ASN A 832 20.99 9.43 15.59
N PHE A 833 21.80 8.40 15.41
CA PHE A 833 22.49 7.72 16.50
C PHE A 833 23.85 7.21 16.03
N VAL A 834 24.68 6.81 17.00
CA VAL A 834 25.95 6.09 16.83
C VAL A 834 26.03 4.97 17.87
N ARG A 835 26.68 3.87 17.52
CA ARG A 835 27.04 2.80 18.45
C ARG A 835 28.27 3.17 19.26
N GLY A 836 28.52 2.45 20.36
CA GLY A 836 29.69 2.68 21.20
C GLY A 836 31.01 2.52 20.46
N GLY A 837 31.84 3.56 20.48
CA GLY A 837 33.11 3.63 19.75
C GLY A 837 33.00 3.84 18.23
N GLU A 838 31.80 3.98 17.69
CA GLU A 838 31.60 4.34 16.28
C GLU A 838 32.00 5.80 16.03
N THR A 839 32.60 6.08 14.86
CA THR A 839 32.78 7.44 14.34
C THR A 839 31.99 7.59 13.05
N LYS A 840 30.95 8.45 13.07
CA LYS A 840 30.01 8.67 11.96
C LYS A 840 30.17 10.07 11.38
N GLY A 841 30.33 10.15 10.05
CA GLY A 841 30.53 11.41 9.34
C GLY A 841 29.34 11.76 8.44
N CYS A 842 29.00 13.05 8.35
CA CYS A 842 28.17 13.58 7.27
C CYS A 842 28.95 14.55 6.37
N ALA A 843 28.60 14.57 5.08
CA ALA A 843 29.24 15.44 4.09
C ALA A 843 28.80 16.91 4.22
N GLY A 844 27.66 17.16 4.84
CA GLY A 844 27.10 18.48 5.06
C GLY A 844 25.90 18.47 6.00
N CYS A 845 25.02 19.46 5.84
CA CYS A 845 23.74 19.56 6.54
C CYS A 845 22.60 19.54 5.50
N HIS A 846 22.06 18.35 5.22
CA HIS A 846 21.15 18.11 4.08
C HIS A 846 21.76 18.57 2.74
N GLU A 847 22.98 18.11 2.45
CA GLU A 847 23.66 18.34 1.18
C GLU A 847 23.06 17.54 0.01
N SER A 848 23.19 18.08 -1.20
CA SER A 848 22.82 17.34 -2.40
C SER A 848 23.63 16.06 -2.56
N ARG A 849 22.97 14.92 -2.83
CA ARG A 849 23.64 13.66 -3.26
C ARG A 849 24.41 13.77 -4.59
N LYS A 850 24.35 14.93 -5.26
CA LYS A 850 25.16 15.27 -6.44
C LYS A 850 26.40 16.11 -6.10
N SER A 851 26.56 16.56 -4.86
CA SER A 851 27.76 17.28 -4.43
C SER A 851 28.93 16.30 -4.31
N SER A 852 30.08 16.66 -4.89
CA SER A 852 31.35 16.05 -4.51
C SER A 852 31.92 16.83 -3.33
N LEU A 853 32.41 16.11 -2.32
CA LEU A 853 33.13 16.72 -1.22
C LEU A 853 34.45 17.34 -1.71
N PRO A 854 34.84 18.53 -1.23
CA PRO A 854 36.23 18.98 -1.32
C PRO A 854 37.14 17.93 -0.67
N ASN A 855 38.24 17.57 -1.33
CA ASN A 855 39.23 16.63 -0.79
C ASN A 855 40.13 17.31 0.25
N LEU A 856 39.51 17.78 1.34
CA LEU A 856 40.13 18.48 2.45
C LEU A 856 39.75 17.78 3.75
N ARG A 857 40.72 17.65 4.66
CA ARG A 857 40.45 17.19 6.03
C ARG A 857 39.69 18.31 6.77
N PRO A 858 38.54 18.02 7.40
CA PRO A 858 37.82 19.01 8.21
C PRO A 858 38.65 19.45 9.41
N GLN A 859 38.76 20.75 9.67
CA GLN A 859 39.59 21.31 10.76
C GLN A 859 39.21 20.76 12.12
N ALA A 860 37.92 20.45 12.36
CA ALA A 860 37.46 19.85 13.60
C ALA A 860 38.10 18.48 13.91
N LEU A 861 38.63 17.76 12.90
CA LEU A 861 39.37 16.49 13.09
C LEU A 861 40.85 16.71 13.44
N ASP A 862 41.35 17.95 13.46
CA ASP A 862 42.68 18.29 13.98
C ASP A 862 42.67 18.62 15.48
N HIS A 863 41.47 18.60 16.09
CA HIS A 863 41.24 18.80 17.51
C HIS A 863 40.61 17.56 18.16
N PRO A 864 40.72 17.38 19.50
CA PRO A 864 39.91 16.42 20.23
C PRO A 864 38.41 16.73 20.07
N ALA A 865 37.57 15.69 20.01
CA ALA A 865 36.12 15.86 19.94
C ALA A 865 35.59 16.68 21.13
N ALA A 866 34.71 17.64 20.87
CA ALA A 866 34.00 18.34 21.94
C ALA A 866 33.04 17.37 22.63
N SER A 867 33.06 17.24 23.96
CA SER A 867 32.23 16.24 24.65
C SER A 867 30.84 16.78 25.01
N ALA A 868 29.81 16.10 24.51
CA ALA A 868 28.40 16.32 24.83
C ALA A 868 27.82 15.18 25.70
N LEU A 869 28.67 14.40 26.39
CA LEU A 869 28.22 13.24 27.16
C LEU A 869 27.37 13.58 28.38
N ARG A 870 27.72 14.65 29.11
CA ARG A 870 27.07 15.06 30.36
C ARG A 870 27.14 16.55 30.59
N GLN A 871 26.13 17.28 30.13
CA GLN A 871 25.65 18.45 30.86
C GLN A 871 24.20 18.16 31.31
N PRO A 872 23.85 18.37 32.59
CA PRO A 872 22.47 18.28 33.05
C PRO A 872 21.70 19.53 32.60
N GLY A 873 21.42 19.61 31.30
CA GLY A 873 20.64 20.69 30.69
C GLY A 873 19.14 20.56 30.95
N ASP A 874 18.46 21.71 30.94
CA ASP A 874 17.01 21.82 31.07
C ASP A 874 16.27 20.90 30.08
N LEU A 875 15.09 20.38 30.47
CA LEU A 875 14.19 19.68 29.54
C LEU A 875 13.57 20.70 28.59
N ILE A 876 14.01 20.72 27.33
CA ILE A 876 13.50 21.65 26.32
C ILE A 876 12.19 21.08 25.77
N TYR A 877 11.09 21.73 26.14
CA TYR A 877 9.78 21.47 25.56
C TYR A 877 9.57 22.40 24.35
N MET A 878 9.64 21.84 23.13
CA MET A 878 9.48 22.56 21.86
C MET A 878 8.01 22.96 21.61
N GLY A 879 7.45 23.82 22.44
CA GLY A 879 6.07 24.28 22.31
C GLY A 879 5.87 25.33 21.22
N GLN A 880 5.32 24.93 20.07
CA GLN A 880 4.78 25.78 18.99
C GLN A 880 5.51 27.12 18.74
N THR A 881 6.57 27.08 17.93
CA THR A 881 7.38 28.27 17.53
C THR A 881 6.62 29.32 16.69
N SER A 882 5.33 29.10 16.38
CA SER A 882 4.47 30.02 15.61
C SER A 882 3.93 31.22 16.41
N ARG A 883 4.24 31.35 17.71
CA ARG A 883 3.91 32.53 18.52
C ARG A 883 5.18 33.30 18.91
N PRO A 884 5.40 34.55 18.44
CA PRO A 884 6.65 35.29 18.63
C PRO A 884 6.89 35.82 20.07
N TYR A 885 6.13 35.35 21.06
CA TYR A 885 6.21 35.77 22.46
C TYR A 885 5.89 34.61 23.41
N ASN A 886 6.79 33.64 23.52
CA ASN A 886 6.82 32.69 24.64
C ASN A 886 8.26 32.57 25.16
N ARG A 887 8.41 32.56 26.49
CA ARG A 887 9.71 32.44 27.16
C ARG A 887 10.10 30.96 27.29
N ILE A 888 11.40 30.72 27.40
CA ILE A 888 11.91 29.49 28.03
C ILE A 888 11.32 29.44 29.44
N TYR A 889 10.57 28.39 29.75
CA TYR A 889 10.21 28.05 31.12
C TYR A 889 11.39 27.30 31.74
N ARG A 890 12.05 27.94 32.69
CA ARG A 890 12.85 27.26 33.71
C ARG A 890 11.94 27.03 34.90
N ASP A 891 11.89 25.79 35.38
CA ASP A 891 11.48 25.41 36.74
C ASP A 891 12.77 25.15 37.56
#